data_AF-A0A7Z7IFD4-F1
#
_entry.id   AF-A0A7Z7IFD4-F1
#
_cell.length_a   1.000
_cell.length_b   1.000
_cell.length_c   1.000
_cell.angle_alpha   90.00
_cell.angle_beta   90.00
_cell.angle_gamma   90.00
#
_symmetry.space_group_name_H-M   'P 1'
#
loop_
_entity.id
_entity.type
_entity.pdbx_description
1 polymer ?
#
loop_
_entity_poly.entity_id
_entity_poly.type
_entity_poly.pdbx_seq_one_letter_code
_entity_poly.pdbx_strand_id
1 'polypeptide(L)'
;MQRDLFSFEPDWYEPLRAIRSLGSQAPSIAHQGELAAARRQHLGQFFTPDAIAAFMWSFISGWNVNRLIRILDNSVGSGRLLQYADPERHAVYGVDVHADVIQHCQKVFEDAGFHCEFRQAGMEHIHPTRFDIAVINPPFSIHLESPHLQTLECTTWGRYGAHTSALSHDYAVHQALEGANIVVALLPITTAESMVAGEQGDRLKRRAAGLFELPADAFKLEGANVRTAVVVFDRYRDRPSDFVRAVVDDLAKPGPDLGLHFEDRSFGEARLRLQKLDDSVPFITRAVTGDKSVKVSHDGRRIRLSFACGFNEAMVLNAVLVKRIYSRDGHRLPRGFRYSGQGLLDMETYLVQDDPVAAFDQLLDRIRSVGGNPQLAPGFMEHFERRMRRSARQAIPLRHVAWTTGAGSRDHVSGIAKETHKVDATRWASPLIKAGDEVQFDREADGRYRYALHGVGYHLSVDELNARFAVENVSEGWEVVHEGLCARFPDQAEALRSRVKALGVDQWLDWEFQVDDLVETLLKPTGCVVAWEQGCGKSRLALALILVSGVKHGLIVVESRLIEEMLKEVGQLPISAEQVKVIESAADLNDLRQINLISYERLRMPVDKAASARVTYAHRLRRRIGLLVADEGERLANPTSDQSRALWQLSARRRFVLTGSPIPNYPRDAFGLIAFSGGDGTAAQPYGYRVGYLEQNWINSVEYAMRGVDRFRDDFVVLEWVTWQFAESLQDGAKREVPKIGNLHLYRAMLAPHIKRRLVAEPEVSRYIQIEPPQFEVETVDWDRGHLAAYLRAADEFADWYRSSRDDKKACNLVTILARIRAVHFSANYPQFGMDGVEYIGGLTSKQRAIVARMRAIAAEGKQAIVFAENPGVLDLLARELDAHGVQTVPFHGEIPIKRRVADKDKRFLGGLATGLMATKASGRAGYNLPNADYILFYDRSWTWRIEYQAMRRALRWNRKGVLKVVYFHLPGSIDEYQDQMVAHKRDATQAGLDWATPELEDETFLHMDSLLDRFVDDLALLAAETAGDMRKLLKEAA
;
A
#
# COMPACT_ATOMS: atom_id res chain seq x y z
N MET A 1 56.60 -44.84 9.15
CA MET A 1 57.59 -44.27 8.21
C MET A 1 57.03 -42.95 7.70
N GLN A 2 57.71 -41.84 7.97
CA GLN A 2 57.42 -40.55 7.34
C GLN A 2 57.80 -40.68 5.85
N ARG A 3 56.87 -40.40 4.93
CA ARG A 3 57.17 -40.44 3.49
C ARG A 3 58.14 -39.29 3.18
N ASP A 4 59.19 -39.56 2.40
CA ASP A 4 60.13 -38.53 1.96
C ASP A 4 59.44 -37.62 0.93
N LEU A 5 58.99 -36.44 1.37
CA LEU A 5 58.25 -35.47 0.56
C LEU A 5 59.05 -34.95 -0.65
N PHE A 6 60.37 -35.04 -0.61
CA PHE A 6 61.28 -34.43 -1.60
C PHE A 6 61.87 -35.46 -2.57
N SER A 7 61.55 -36.75 -2.40
CA SER A 7 61.91 -37.85 -3.31
C SER A 7 60.69 -38.67 -3.80
N PHE A 8 59.47 -38.17 -3.56
CA PHE A 8 58.22 -38.91 -3.82
C PHE A 8 57.71 -38.68 -5.25
N GLU A 9 57.57 -39.77 -6.02
CA GLU A 9 56.75 -39.81 -7.23
C GLU A 9 55.41 -40.53 -6.91
N PRO A 10 54.27 -39.82 -6.88
CA PRO A 10 52.98 -40.46 -6.68
C PRO A 10 52.50 -41.16 -7.95
N ASP A 11 52.50 -42.51 -7.93
CA ASP A 11 51.95 -43.36 -8.99
C ASP A 11 50.46 -43.07 -9.29
N TRP A 12 49.69 -42.65 -8.26
CA TRP A 12 48.24 -42.42 -8.39
C TRP A 12 47.85 -41.02 -8.91
N TYR A 13 48.70 -40.00 -8.74
CA TYR A 13 48.38 -38.61 -9.15
C TYR A 13 48.66 -38.34 -10.64
N GLU A 14 49.45 -39.20 -11.28
CA GLU A 14 49.89 -39.06 -12.67
C GLU A 14 48.77 -38.68 -13.67
N PRO A 15 47.53 -39.22 -13.59
CA PRO A 15 46.44 -38.84 -14.49
C PRO A 15 46.06 -37.35 -14.43
N LEU A 16 46.28 -36.68 -13.30
CA LEU A 16 45.95 -35.25 -13.14
C LEU A 16 47.06 -34.33 -13.63
N ARG A 17 48.29 -34.83 -13.84
CA ARG A 17 49.42 -34.02 -14.34
C ARG A 17 49.23 -33.51 -15.77
N ALA A 18 48.42 -34.21 -16.57
CA ALA A 18 48.10 -33.82 -17.94
C ALA A 18 47.21 -32.57 -18.03
N ILE A 19 46.51 -32.21 -16.94
CA ILE A 19 45.67 -31.01 -16.87
C ILE A 19 46.58 -29.78 -16.82
N ARG A 20 46.43 -28.86 -17.78
CA ARG A 20 47.13 -27.57 -17.81
C ARG A 20 46.20 -26.45 -17.37
N SER A 21 46.71 -25.52 -16.57
CA SER A 21 45.93 -24.36 -16.09
C SER A 21 45.56 -23.42 -17.23
N LEU A 22 44.44 -22.69 -17.11
CA LEU A 22 44.07 -21.66 -18.09
C LEU A 22 45.10 -20.52 -18.15
N GLY A 23 45.75 -20.20 -17.02
CA GLY A 23 46.82 -19.21 -16.95
C GLY A 23 48.05 -19.60 -17.77
N SER A 24 48.44 -20.88 -17.75
CA SER A 24 49.60 -21.38 -18.51
C SER A 24 49.33 -21.61 -20.01
N GLN A 25 48.06 -21.57 -20.42
CA GLN A 25 47.65 -21.61 -21.83
C GLN A 25 47.45 -20.23 -22.46
N ALA A 26 47.41 -19.16 -21.65
CA ALA A 26 47.16 -17.81 -22.13
C ALA A 26 48.42 -17.16 -22.75
N PRO A 27 48.29 -16.35 -23.81
CA PRO A 27 49.41 -15.61 -24.39
C PRO A 27 49.98 -14.59 -23.38
N SER A 28 51.30 -14.35 -23.44
CA SER A 28 51.99 -13.40 -22.57
C SER A 28 51.47 -11.97 -22.77
N ILE A 29 51.14 -11.28 -21.68
CA ILE A 29 50.56 -9.94 -21.70
C ILE A 29 51.67 -8.90 -21.84
N ALA A 30 51.57 -8.04 -22.86
CA ALA A 30 52.59 -7.03 -23.16
C ALA A 30 52.51 -5.76 -22.27
N HIS A 31 51.33 -5.44 -21.71
CA HIS A 31 51.06 -4.19 -20.98
C HIS A 31 50.27 -4.40 -19.68
N GLN A 32 50.61 -3.66 -18.60
CA GLN A 32 49.93 -3.78 -17.30
C GLN A 32 48.43 -3.43 -17.33
N GLY A 33 47.97 -2.62 -18.28
CA GLY A 33 46.56 -2.26 -18.44
C GLY A 33 45.65 -3.40 -18.92
N GLU A 34 46.21 -4.43 -19.56
CA GLU A 34 45.47 -5.61 -20.06
C GLU A 34 45.36 -6.74 -19.01
N LEU A 35 46.11 -6.62 -17.91
CA LEU A 35 46.22 -7.61 -16.84
C LEU A 35 44.87 -7.92 -16.18
N ALA A 36 44.01 -6.92 -15.99
CA ALA A 36 42.69 -7.10 -15.39
C ALA A 36 41.69 -7.80 -16.32
N ALA A 37 41.83 -7.64 -17.64
CA ALA A 37 40.99 -8.31 -18.64
C ALA A 37 41.42 -9.77 -18.85
N ALA A 38 42.73 -10.02 -18.95
CA ALA A 38 43.28 -11.37 -19.03
C ALA A 38 42.92 -12.20 -17.78
N ARG A 39 43.05 -11.62 -16.57
CA ARG A 39 42.68 -12.29 -15.31
C ARG A 39 41.21 -12.70 -15.21
N ARG A 40 40.30 -12.01 -15.90
CA ARG A 40 38.89 -12.42 -16.01
C ARG A 40 38.70 -13.59 -16.97
N GLN A 41 39.54 -13.73 -17.99
CA GLN A 41 39.47 -14.82 -18.96
C GLN A 41 40.08 -16.11 -18.44
N HIS A 42 41.24 -16.05 -17.78
CA HIS A 42 41.91 -17.24 -17.21
C HIS A 42 41.61 -17.46 -15.72
N LEU A 43 40.69 -16.67 -15.14
CA LEU A 43 40.23 -16.75 -13.74
C LEU A 43 41.37 -16.82 -12.71
N GLY A 44 42.52 -16.19 -13.00
CA GLY A 44 43.68 -16.19 -12.09
C GLY A 44 44.28 -17.57 -11.78
N GLN A 45 43.91 -18.63 -12.51
CA GLN A 45 44.29 -20.00 -12.19
C GLN A 45 45.71 -20.32 -12.69
N PHE A 46 46.66 -20.41 -11.75
CA PHE A 46 47.99 -21.00 -11.97
C PHE A 46 48.15 -22.19 -11.02
N PHE A 47 48.66 -23.31 -11.51
CA PHE A 47 48.85 -24.48 -10.65
C PHE A 47 50.14 -24.35 -9.83
N THR A 48 50.10 -24.80 -8.58
CA THR A 48 51.21 -24.68 -7.64
C THR A 48 52.39 -25.57 -8.07
N PRO A 49 53.61 -25.07 -8.29
CA PRO A 49 54.78 -25.92 -8.55
C PRO A 49 55.00 -27.00 -7.48
N ASP A 50 55.45 -28.19 -7.87
CA ASP A 50 55.61 -29.33 -6.95
C ASP A 50 56.54 -29.04 -5.77
N ALA A 51 57.65 -28.33 -6.00
CA ALA A 51 58.57 -27.93 -4.93
C ALA A 51 57.89 -27.02 -3.88
N ILE A 52 56.98 -26.15 -4.30
CA ILE A 52 56.22 -25.27 -3.40
C ILE A 52 55.15 -26.08 -2.67
N ALA A 53 54.47 -27.00 -3.36
CA ALA A 53 53.49 -27.89 -2.75
C ALA A 53 54.15 -28.79 -1.68
N ALA A 54 55.32 -29.38 -1.96
CA ALA A 54 56.11 -30.15 -1.00
C ALA A 54 56.52 -29.29 0.22
N PHE A 55 56.98 -28.05 -0.02
CA PHE A 55 57.32 -27.11 1.04
C PHE A 55 56.11 -26.79 1.93
N MET A 56 54.94 -26.50 1.35
CA MET A 56 53.69 -26.28 2.09
C MET A 56 53.28 -27.52 2.91
N TRP A 57 53.44 -28.72 2.35
CA TRP A 57 53.16 -29.98 3.05
C TRP A 57 54.11 -30.30 4.19
N SER A 58 55.35 -29.80 4.14
CA SER A 58 56.33 -30.04 5.20
C SER A 58 55.89 -29.54 6.58
N PHE A 59 55.00 -28.53 6.63
CA PHE A 59 54.44 -28.01 7.89
C PHE A 59 53.37 -28.92 8.51
N ILE A 60 52.78 -29.84 7.75
CA ILE A 60 51.61 -30.63 8.16
C ILE A 60 51.79 -32.15 8.06
N SER A 61 52.82 -32.62 7.36
CA SER A 61 53.05 -34.06 7.07
C SER A 61 53.43 -34.91 8.29
N GLY A 62 53.89 -34.27 9.38
CA GLY A 62 54.32 -34.94 10.60
C GLY A 62 53.19 -35.47 11.50
N TRP A 63 51.93 -35.21 11.16
CA TRP A 63 50.81 -35.48 12.07
C TRP A 63 50.36 -36.94 12.03
N ASN A 64 50.03 -37.47 13.21
CA ASN A 64 49.50 -38.82 13.36
C ASN A 64 48.41 -38.81 14.44
N VAL A 65 47.15 -38.90 14.02
CA VAL A 65 45.97 -38.94 14.91
C VAL A 65 45.17 -40.22 14.63
N ASN A 66 44.43 -40.72 15.63
CA ASN A 66 43.65 -41.97 15.54
C ASN A 66 42.33 -41.81 14.72
N ARG A 67 42.36 -41.05 13.63
CA ARG A 67 41.27 -40.88 12.64
C ARG A 67 41.82 -40.27 11.35
N LEU A 68 41.03 -40.27 10.28
CA LEU A 68 41.38 -39.52 9.06
C LEU A 68 41.45 -38.02 9.36
N ILE A 69 42.57 -37.40 8.94
CA ILE A 69 42.80 -35.95 8.95
C ILE A 69 42.08 -35.35 7.75
N ARG A 70 41.23 -34.35 7.99
CA ARG A 70 40.38 -33.75 6.96
C ARG A 70 41.06 -32.53 6.37
N ILE A 71 41.45 -32.62 5.10
CA ILE A 71 42.17 -31.58 4.37
C ILE A 71 41.24 -30.89 3.38
N LEU A 72 41.21 -29.56 3.43
CA LEU A 72 40.46 -28.69 2.52
C LEU A 72 41.40 -27.96 1.55
N ASP A 73 41.03 -27.93 0.28
CA ASP A 73 41.47 -26.92 -0.68
C ASP A 73 40.25 -26.21 -1.27
N ASN A 74 40.06 -24.93 -0.96
CA ASN A 74 38.90 -24.16 -1.44
C ASN A 74 39.10 -23.53 -2.83
N SER A 75 40.19 -23.88 -3.52
CA SER A 75 40.48 -23.54 -4.90
C SER A 75 41.34 -24.63 -5.55
N VAL A 76 40.78 -25.83 -5.67
CA VAL A 76 41.58 -27.06 -5.79
C VAL A 76 42.37 -27.22 -7.08
N GLY A 77 41.90 -26.62 -8.19
CA GLY A 77 42.53 -26.83 -9.50
C GLY A 77 42.76 -28.31 -9.78
N SER A 78 43.91 -28.67 -10.37
CA SER A 78 44.27 -30.07 -10.65
C SER A 78 44.54 -30.93 -9.41
N GLY A 79 44.23 -30.46 -8.19
CA GLY A 79 44.53 -31.18 -6.95
C GLY A 79 46.01 -31.26 -6.61
N ARG A 80 46.86 -30.39 -7.20
CA ARG A 80 48.32 -30.46 -7.05
C ARG A 80 48.80 -30.20 -5.62
N LEU A 81 48.08 -29.37 -4.88
CA LEU A 81 48.28 -29.18 -3.44
C LEU A 81 47.84 -30.39 -2.61
N LEU A 82 47.19 -31.40 -3.18
CA LEU A 82 46.70 -32.57 -2.44
C LEU A 82 47.45 -33.86 -2.81
N GLN A 83 48.42 -33.79 -3.74
CA GLN A 83 49.15 -34.96 -4.26
C GLN A 83 49.99 -35.71 -3.20
N TYR A 84 50.35 -35.05 -2.09
CA TYR A 84 51.10 -35.64 -0.98
C TYR A 84 50.22 -36.27 0.10
N ALA A 85 48.90 -36.25 -0.10
CA ALA A 85 47.96 -36.91 0.80
C ALA A 85 48.13 -38.43 0.77
N ASP A 86 47.66 -39.07 1.83
CA ASP A 86 47.77 -40.51 2.07
C ASP A 86 46.37 -41.06 2.37
N PRO A 87 45.82 -41.98 1.56
CA PRO A 87 44.43 -42.43 1.69
C PRO A 87 44.15 -43.14 3.04
N GLU A 88 45.18 -43.69 3.68
CA GLU A 88 45.04 -44.30 5.02
C GLU A 88 44.96 -43.28 6.15
N ARG A 89 45.40 -42.04 5.91
CA ARG A 89 45.55 -40.99 6.94
C ARG A 89 44.70 -39.76 6.68
N HIS A 90 44.28 -39.52 5.44
CA HIS A 90 43.67 -38.26 5.02
C HIS A 90 42.34 -38.48 4.31
N ALA A 91 41.39 -37.61 4.63
CA ALA A 91 40.18 -37.39 3.84
C ALA A 91 40.30 -36.02 3.17
N VAL A 92 40.05 -35.93 1.87
CA VAL A 92 40.36 -34.73 1.07
C VAL A 92 39.11 -34.10 0.49
N TYR A 93 39.07 -32.77 0.51
CA TYR A 93 37.90 -31.99 0.13
C TYR A 93 38.32 -30.83 -0.75
N GLY A 94 37.61 -30.62 -1.85
CA GLY A 94 37.99 -29.63 -2.85
C GLY A 94 36.81 -28.84 -3.41
N VAL A 95 37.05 -27.58 -3.76
CA VAL A 95 36.07 -26.73 -4.43
C VAL A 95 36.74 -26.02 -5.61
N ASP A 96 36.06 -26.00 -6.75
CA ASP A 96 36.49 -25.26 -7.93
C ASP A 96 35.26 -24.95 -8.82
N VAL A 97 35.38 -23.92 -9.66
CA VAL A 97 34.34 -23.52 -10.63
C VAL A 97 34.39 -24.38 -11.90
N HIS A 98 35.52 -25.02 -12.19
CA HIS A 98 35.73 -25.83 -13.39
C HIS A 98 35.18 -27.26 -13.24
N ALA A 99 34.09 -27.56 -13.95
CA ALA A 99 33.41 -28.86 -13.90
C ALA A 99 34.33 -30.03 -14.25
N ASP A 100 35.09 -29.91 -15.34
CA ASP A 100 35.96 -31.00 -15.83
C ASP A 100 37.03 -31.34 -14.81
N VAL A 101 37.67 -30.33 -14.23
CA VAL A 101 38.72 -30.50 -13.21
C VAL A 101 38.16 -31.20 -11.97
N ILE A 102 36.98 -30.79 -11.49
CA ILE A 102 36.32 -31.42 -10.33
C ILE A 102 35.96 -32.87 -10.60
N GLN A 103 35.43 -33.20 -11.78
CA GLN A 103 35.09 -34.57 -12.13
C GLN A 103 36.33 -35.47 -12.22
N HIS A 104 37.44 -34.98 -12.79
CA HIS A 104 38.69 -35.73 -12.86
C HIS A 104 39.32 -35.91 -11.47
N CYS A 105 39.36 -34.86 -10.65
CA CYS A 105 39.84 -34.95 -9.27
C CYS A 105 39.01 -35.96 -8.46
N GLN A 106 37.67 -35.87 -8.47
CA GLN A 106 36.81 -36.82 -7.75
C GLN A 106 37.16 -38.26 -8.13
N LYS A 107 37.22 -38.56 -9.43
CA LYS A 107 37.50 -39.91 -9.91
C LYS A 107 38.88 -40.42 -9.51
N VAL A 108 39.94 -39.63 -9.72
CA VAL A 108 41.33 -40.07 -9.44
C VAL A 108 41.55 -40.31 -7.94
N PHE A 109 41.00 -39.47 -7.08
CA PHE A 109 41.10 -39.64 -5.64
C PHE A 109 40.25 -40.83 -5.13
N GLU A 110 39.05 -41.05 -5.68
CA GLU A 110 38.25 -42.24 -5.37
C GLU A 110 38.96 -43.54 -5.80
N ASP A 111 39.50 -43.58 -7.03
CA ASP A 111 40.23 -44.74 -7.58
C ASP A 111 41.50 -45.05 -6.75
N ALA A 112 42.14 -44.02 -6.17
CA ALA A 112 43.27 -44.15 -5.26
C ALA A 112 42.87 -44.53 -3.81
N GLY A 113 41.58 -44.67 -3.51
CA GLY A 113 41.07 -45.13 -2.21
C GLY A 113 40.82 -44.05 -1.17
N PHE A 114 40.79 -42.77 -1.54
CA PHE A 114 40.52 -41.69 -0.59
C PHE A 114 39.04 -41.57 -0.23
N HIS A 115 38.76 -41.25 1.04
CA HIS A 115 37.49 -40.62 1.39
C HIS A 115 37.52 -39.16 0.93
N CYS A 116 36.82 -38.84 -0.16
CA CYS A 116 36.89 -37.52 -0.77
C CYS A 116 35.55 -36.92 -1.22
N GLU A 117 35.50 -35.59 -1.25
CA GLU A 117 34.35 -34.84 -1.75
C GLU A 117 34.83 -33.57 -2.47
N PHE A 118 34.64 -33.55 -3.79
CA PHE A 118 34.94 -32.40 -4.65
C PHE A 118 33.63 -31.81 -5.18
N ARG A 119 33.46 -30.49 -5.03
CA ARG A 119 32.24 -29.80 -5.44
C ARG A 119 32.50 -28.73 -6.50
N GLN A 120 31.69 -28.76 -7.56
CA GLN A 120 31.64 -27.70 -8.54
C GLN A 120 30.88 -26.49 -7.96
N ALA A 121 31.61 -25.51 -7.44
CA ALA A 121 31.04 -24.28 -6.90
C ALA A 121 32.10 -23.16 -6.83
N GLY A 122 31.65 -21.91 -6.88
CA GLY A 122 32.49 -20.77 -6.47
C GLY A 122 32.61 -20.69 -4.96
N MET A 123 33.70 -20.11 -4.46
CA MET A 123 33.93 -19.90 -3.02
C MET A 123 32.83 -19.04 -2.38
N GLU A 124 32.17 -18.16 -3.14
CA GLU A 124 31.02 -17.37 -2.73
C GLU A 124 29.75 -18.19 -2.48
N HIS A 125 29.68 -19.45 -2.91
CA HIS A 125 28.48 -20.28 -2.77
C HIS A 125 28.61 -21.36 -1.69
N ILE A 126 29.80 -21.53 -1.12
CA ILE A 126 30.09 -22.61 -0.19
C ILE A 126 30.50 -22.11 1.19
N HIS A 127 30.21 -22.92 2.20
CA HIS A 127 30.59 -22.69 3.59
C HIS A 127 31.32 -23.94 4.12
N PRO A 128 32.67 -23.95 4.05
CA PRO A 128 33.47 -25.03 4.59
C PRO A 128 33.43 -25.00 6.13
N THR A 129 33.15 -26.13 6.77
CA THR A 129 33.16 -26.24 8.24
C THR A 129 33.77 -27.56 8.69
N ARG A 130 34.48 -27.50 9.85
CA ARG A 130 34.99 -28.66 10.60
C ARG A 130 36.11 -29.43 9.90
N PHE A 131 37.03 -28.71 9.26
CA PHE A 131 38.27 -29.26 8.69
C PHE A 131 39.40 -29.20 9.71
N ASP A 132 40.35 -30.12 9.59
CA ASP A 132 41.55 -30.12 10.44
C ASP A 132 42.60 -29.18 9.83
N ILE A 133 42.78 -29.27 8.51
CA ILE A 133 43.79 -28.52 7.75
C ILE A 133 43.15 -27.92 6.51
N ALA A 134 43.52 -26.69 6.16
CA ALA A 134 43.33 -26.14 4.83
C ALA A 134 44.69 -25.83 4.19
N VAL A 135 44.96 -26.40 3.01
CA VAL A 135 46.14 -26.07 2.21
C VAL A 135 45.64 -25.42 0.94
N ILE A 136 45.89 -24.11 0.79
CA ILE A 136 45.20 -23.31 -0.22
C ILE A 136 46.16 -22.50 -1.08
N ASN A 137 45.86 -22.44 -2.38
CA ASN A 137 46.44 -21.50 -3.32
C ASN A 137 45.29 -20.75 -4.02
N PRO A 138 44.77 -19.68 -3.41
CA PRO A 138 43.63 -18.96 -3.94
C PRO A 138 44.02 -18.11 -5.16
N PRO A 139 43.09 -17.84 -6.09
CA PRO A 139 43.36 -16.97 -7.22
C PRO A 139 43.63 -15.54 -6.74
N PHE A 140 44.68 -14.91 -7.27
CA PHE A 140 45.11 -13.57 -6.83
C PHE A 140 44.33 -12.45 -7.52
N SER A 141 43.93 -11.45 -6.73
CA SER A 141 43.31 -10.19 -7.18
C SER A 141 42.04 -10.31 -8.04
N ILE A 142 41.22 -11.35 -7.86
CA ILE A 142 39.89 -11.41 -8.50
C ILE A 142 38.88 -10.70 -7.60
N HIS A 143 38.17 -9.74 -8.17
CA HIS A 143 37.10 -9.03 -7.46
C HIS A 143 35.82 -9.87 -7.51
N LEU A 144 35.41 -10.38 -6.36
CA LEU A 144 34.18 -11.15 -6.19
C LEU A 144 33.04 -10.20 -5.84
N GLU A 145 31.95 -10.21 -6.63
CA GLU A 145 30.70 -9.55 -6.28
C GLU A 145 29.56 -10.57 -6.26
N SER A 146 28.96 -10.79 -5.10
CA SER A 146 27.84 -11.71 -4.96
C SER A 146 27.00 -11.36 -3.74
N PRO A 147 25.65 -11.40 -3.83
CA PRO A 147 24.79 -11.31 -2.65
C PRO A 147 24.88 -12.56 -1.75
N HIS A 148 25.81 -13.49 -2.04
CA HIS A 148 26.02 -14.74 -1.32
C HIS A 148 27.38 -14.81 -0.63
N LEU A 149 28.18 -13.75 -0.63
CA LEU A 149 29.38 -13.74 0.21
C LEU A 149 28.98 -13.86 1.69
N GLN A 150 29.72 -14.69 2.44
CA GLN A 150 29.62 -14.70 3.89
C GLN A 150 30.13 -13.38 4.44
N THR A 151 29.43 -12.86 5.44
CA THR A 151 29.91 -11.70 6.19
C THR A 151 31.18 -12.08 6.95
N LEU A 152 32.33 -11.81 6.34
CA LEU A 152 33.67 -11.96 6.90
C LEU A 152 34.32 -10.58 7.02
N GLU A 153 35.39 -10.47 7.82
CA GLU A 153 36.09 -9.20 8.06
C GLU A 153 36.58 -8.52 6.76
N CYS A 154 36.92 -9.30 5.73
CA CYS A 154 37.34 -8.82 4.42
C CYS A 154 36.19 -8.40 3.47
N THR A 155 34.92 -8.61 3.84
CA THR A 155 33.78 -8.29 2.97
C THR A 155 33.34 -6.83 3.07
N THR A 156 33.13 -6.20 1.92
CA THR A 156 32.87 -4.76 1.77
C THR A 156 31.57 -4.51 1.00
N TRP A 157 31.24 -3.23 0.80
CA TRP A 157 30.08 -2.81 0.03
C TRP A 157 30.30 -3.05 -1.47
N GLY A 158 29.38 -3.77 -2.11
CA GLY A 158 29.42 -4.08 -3.54
C GLY A 158 28.12 -3.69 -4.26
N ARG A 159 28.01 -4.08 -5.52
CA ARG A 159 26.80 -3.89 -6.35
C ARG A 159 25.49 -4.35 -5.69
N TYR A 160 25.54 -5.31 -4.77
CA TYR A 160 24.36 -5.88 -4.12
C TYR A 160 24.16 -5.41 -2.67
N GLY A 161 24.90 -4.37 -2.23
CA GLY A 161 24.83 -3.79 -0.89
C GLY A 161 26.01 -4.14 0.01
N ALA A 162 25.85 -3.94 1.32
CA ALA A 162 26.89 -4.24 2.30
C ALA A 162 27.24 -5.73 2.34
N HIS A 163 28.53 -6.06 2.51
CA HIS A 163 29.05 -7.44 2.56
C HIS A 163 28.80 -8.26 1.30
N THR A 164 28.78 -7.62 0.13
CA THR A 164 28.55 -8.29 -1.17
C THR A 164 29.71 -8.15 -2.15
N SER A 165 30.84 -7.60 -1.69
CA SER A 165 32.11 -7.55 -2.44
C SER A 165 33.30 -8.02 -1.59
N ALA A 166 34.28 -8.69 -2.20
CA ALA A 166 35.59 -9.00 -1.60
C ALA A 166 36.66 -9.31 -2.66
N LEU A 167 37.95 -9.20 -2.31
CA LEU A 167 39.03 -9.78 -3.10
C LEU A 167 39.15 -11.29 -2.83
N SER A 168 39.33 -12.09 -3.87
CA SER A 168 39.28 -13.56 -3.84
C SER A 168 40.26 -14.21 -2.87
N HIS A 169 41.50 -13.72 -2.82
CA HIS A 169 42.56 -14.27 -1.97
C HIS A 169 42.35 -13.92 -0.50
N ASP A 170 41.86 -12.73 -0.19
CA ASP A 170 41.47 -12.34 1.17
C ASP A 170 40.28 -13.20 1.63
N TYR A 171 39.24 -13.28 0.79
CA TYR A 171 38.04 -14.06 1.11
C TYR A 171 38.34 -15.55 1.31
N ALA A 172 39.19 -16.14 0.46
CA ALA A 172 39.59 -17.55 0.57
C ALA A 172 40.35 -17.84 1.88
N VAL A 173 41.25 -16.96 2.31
CA VAL A 173 41.98 -17.11 3.58
C VAL A 173 41.01 -17.01 4.76
N HIS A 174 40.16 -15.97 4.81
CA HIS A 174 39.18 -15.82 5.89
C HIS A 174 38.20 -17.01 5.94
N GLN A 175 37.75 -17.50 4.79
CA GLN A 175 36.88 -18.68 4.70
C GLN A 175 37.60 -19.93 5.22
N ALA A 176 38.85 -20.16 4.84
CA ALA A 176 39.65 -21.29 5.32
C ALA A 176 39.90 -21.20 6.84
N LEU A 177 40.13 -20.00 7.35
CA LEU A 177 40.34 -19.76 8.79
C LEU A 177 39.07 -20.03 9.62
N GLU A 178 37.88 -19.77 9.10
CA GLU A 178 36.63 -20.18 9.76
C GLU A 178 36.41 -21.71 9.70
N GLY A 179 36.79 -22.31 8.57
CA GLY A 179 36.52 -23.72 8.29
C GLY A 179 37.51 -24.71 8.89
N ALA A 180 38.78 -24.32 9.08
CA ALA A 180 39.89 -25.19 9.46
C ALA A 180 40.69 -24.70 10.68
N ASN A 181 41.34 -25.63 11.37
CA ASN A 181 42.19 -25.32 12.53
C ASN A 181 43.54 -24.76 12.08
N ILE A 182 44.24 -25.48 11.20
CA ILE A 182 45.49 -25.01 10.58
C ILE A 182 45.22 -24.60 9.14
N VAL A 183 45.80 -23.48 8.71
CA VAL A 183 45.73 -23.00 7.32
C VAL A 183 47.14 -22.75 6.80
N VAL A 184 47.52 -23.38 5.70
CA VAL A 184 48.76 -23.12 4.96
C VAL A 184 48.37 -22.47 3.64
N ALA A 185 48.62 -21.18 3.49
CA ALA A 185 48.17 -20.38 2.35
C ALA A 185 49.35 -19.85 1.54
N LEU A 186 49.28 -20.01 0.22
CA LEU A 186 50.18 -19.35 -0.71
C LEU A 186 49.58 -18.01 -1.16
N LEU A 187 50.27 -16.91 -0.91
CA LEU A 187 49.73 -15.55 -1.10
C LEU A 187 50.74 -14.63 -1.80
N PRO A 188 50.28 -13.53 -2.45
CA PRO A 188 51.16 -12.44 -2.84
C PRO A 188 51.84 -11.85 -1.60
N ILE A 189 53.12 -11.49 -1.71
CA ILE A 189 53.89 -10.99 -0.56
C ILE A 189 53.22 -9.78 0.11
N THR A 190 52.65 -8.87 -0.67
CA THR A 190 51.96 -7.67 -0.16
C THR A 190 50.73 -8.02 0.69
N THR A 191 49.96 -9.01 0.25
CA THR A 191 48.80 -9.52 1.00
C THR A 191 49.26 -10.22 2.26
N ALA A 192 50.26 -11.10 2.15
CA ALA A 192 50.82 -11.83 3.28
C ALA A 192 51.31 -10.89 4.39
N GLU A 193 52.05 -9.84 4.02
CA GLU A 193 52.54 -8.82 4.95
C GLU A 193 51.41 -8.05 5.62
N SER A 194 50.41 -7.62 4.87
CA SER A 194 49.24 -6.89 5.41
C SER A 194 48.46 -7.74 6.44
N MET A 195 48.27 -9.03 6.15
CA MET A 195 47.59 -9.97 7.06
C MET A 195 48.36 -10.18 8.37
N VAL A 196 49.69 -10.35 8.32
CA VAL A 196 50.50 -10.56 9.54
C VAL A 196 50.79 -9.26 10.30
N ALA A 197 50.74 -8.10 9.63
CA ALA A 197 50.86 -6.79 10.27
C ALA A 197 49.62 -6.45 11.13
N GLY A 198 48.46 -7.02 10.78
CA GLY A 198 47.17 -6.80 11.45
C GLY A 198 46.31 -5.72 10.78
N GLU A 199 46.67 -5.25 9.58
CA GLU A 199 45.91 -4.24 8.83
C GLU A 199 44.52 -4.73 8.40
N GLN A 200 44.38 -6.05 8.23
CA GLN A 200 43.11 -6.72 7.90
C GLN A 200 42.40 -7.33 9.12
N GLY A 201 42.84 -7.00 10.35
CA GLY A 201 42.21 -7.45 11.60
C GLY A 201 43.16 -8.18 12.55
N ASP A 202 42.95 -7.97 13.84
CA ASP A 202 43.77 -8.52 14.94
C ASP A 202 43.80 -10.05 14.98
N ARG A 203 42.74 -10.70 14.49
CA ARG A 203 42.58 -12.16 14.55
C ARG A 203 43.56 -12.89 13.63
N LEU A 204 43.83 -12.35 12.44
CA LEU A 204 44.79 -12.92 11.48
C LEU A 204 46.21 -12.93 12.06
N LYS A 205 46.62 -11.76 12.58
CA LYS A 205 47.92 -11.58 13.23
C LYS A 205 48.13 -12.52 14.41
N ARG A 206 47.10 -12.74 15.24
CA ARG A 206 47.20 -13.67 16.38
C ARG A 206 47.37 -15.12 15.94
N ARG A 207 46.71 -15.53 14.85
CA ARG A 207 46.76 -16.90 14.34
C ARG A 207 47.99 -17.21 13.49
N ALA A 208 48.59 -16.21 12.83
CA ALA A 208 49.73 -16.42 11.94
C ALA A 208 50.92 -17.01 12.72
N ALA A 209 51.37 -18.22 12.40
CA ALA A 209 52.51 -18.89 13.03
C ALA A 209 53.83 -18.63 12.29
N GLY A 210 53.79 -18.44 10.97
CA GLY A 210 54.98 -18.05 10.21
C GLY A 210 54.68 -17.50 8.82
N LEU A 211 55.63 -16.73 8.29
CA LEU A 211 55.64 -16.18 6.93
C LEU A 211 56.97 -16.49 6.26
N PHE A 212 56.90 -17.15 5.11
CA PHE A 212 58.05 -17.65 4.36
C PHE A 212 58.05 -17.05 2.96
N GLU A 213 58.95 -16.10 2.70
CA GLU A 213 59.08 -15.46 1.39
C GLU A 213 59.71 -16.43 0.38
N LEU A 214 59.08 -16.65 -0.77
CA LEU A 214 59.56 -17.58 -1.79
C LEU A 214 60.55 -16.90 -2.77
N PRO A 215 61.43 -17.67 -3.45
CA PRO A 215 62.30 -17.15 -4.50
C PRO A 215 61.54 -16.40 -5.60
N ALA A 216 62.14 -15.35 -6.16
CA ALA A 216 61.49 -14.50 -7.16
C ALA A 216 61.15 -15.23 -8.48
N ASP A 217 61.81 -16.36 -8.76
CA ASP A 217 61.59 -17.21 -9.93
C ASP A 217 60.69 -18.43 -9.66
N ALA A 218 60.12 -18.55 -8.45
CA ALA A 218 59.32 -19.70 -8.03
C ALA A 218 58.12 -20.01 -8.96
N PHE A 219 57.57 -19.00 -9.66
CA PHE A 219 56.46 -19.15 -10.60
C PHE A 219 56.85 -18.90 -12.08
N LYS A 220 58.14 -18.80 -12.38
CA LYS A 220 58.64 -18.45 -13.72
C LYS A 220 58.23 -19.46 -14.80
N LEU A 221 58.12 -20.74 -14.45
CA LEU A 221 57.67 -21.83 -15.34
C LEU A 221 56.16 -21.79 -15.63
N GLU A 222 55.37 -21.17 -14.74
CA GLU A 222 53.92 -21.01 -14.90
C GLU A 222 53.56 -19.66 -15.55
N GLY A 223 54.55 -18.87 -15.98
CA GLY A 223 54.35 -17.62 -16.73
C GLY A 223 53.93 -16.40 -15.90
N ALA A 224 53.97 -16.49 -14.57
CA ALA A 224 53.58 -15.40 -13.66
C ALA A 224 54.79 -14.72 -12.99
N ASN A 225 54.86 -13.39 -13.07
CA ASN A 225 55.89 -12.56 -12.41
C ASN A 225 55.30 -11.91 -11.13
N VAL A 226 55.02 -12.72 -10.12
CA VAL A 226 54.45 -12.27 -8.83
C VAL A 226 55.32 -12.78 -7.69
N ARG A 227 55.78 -11.88 -6.81
CA ARG A 227 56.45 -12.28 -5.57
C ARG A 227 55.42 -12.87 -4.60
N THR A 228 55.68 -14.08 -4.14
CA THR A 228 54.76 -14.85 -3.29
C THR A 228 55.42 -15.26 -1.97
N ALA A 229 54.59 -15.58 -0.98
CA ALA A 229 55.00 -16.11 0.31
C ALA A 229 54.03 -17.20 0.76
N VAL A 230 54.53 -18.16 1.53
CA VAL A 230 53.69 -19.14 2.26
C VAL A 230 53.45 -18.59 3.66
N VAL A 231 52.19 -18.51 4.06
CA VAL A 231 51.79 -18.12 5.41
C VAL A 231 51.09 -19.29 6.09
N VAL A 232 51.53 -19.61 7.31
CA VAL A 232 50.94 -20.69 8.13
C VAL A 232 50.17 -20.05 9.27
N PHE A 233 48.93 -20.48 9.48
CA PHE A 233 48.06 -20.03 10.56
C PHE A 233 47.61 -21.19 11.43
N ASP A 234 47.49 -20.92 12.73
CA ASP A 234 47.01 -21.85 13.75
C ASP A 234 45.88 -21.22 14.57
N ARG A 235 44.76 -21.95 14.70
CA ARG A 235 43.58 -21.52 15.45
C ARG A 235 43.83 -21.31 16.94
N TYR A 236 44.68 -22.13 17.56
CA TYR A 236 44.86 -22.17 19.02
C TYR A 236 46.12 -21.44 19.48
N ARG A 237 46.65 -20.57 18.62
CA ARG A 237 47.86 -19.81 18.93
C ARG A 237 47.57 -18.74 19.99
N ASP A 238 48.13 -18.94 21.19
CA ASP A 238 47.94 -18.05 22.33
C ASP A 238 49.03 -16.96 22.46
N ARG A 239 50.20 -17.10 21.81
CA ARG A 239 51.34 -16.18 21.92
C ARG A 239 51.86 -15.71 20.54
N PRO A 240 51.70 -14.43 20.18
CA PRO A 240 52.21 -13.89 18.91
C PRO A 240 53.74 -13.90 18.77
N SER A 241 54.48 -13.93 19.88
CA SER A 241 55.95 -13.81 19.93
C SER A 241 56.73 -14.91 19.22
N ASP A 242 56.12 -16.08 19.05
CA ASP A 242 56.80 -17.27 18.50
C ASP A 242 56.68 -17.30 16.96
N PHE A 243 56.52 -16.12 16.34
CA PHE A 243 56.22 -15.98 14.91
C PHE A 243 57.51 -16.07 14.12
N VAL A 244 57.55 -17.01 13.17
CA VAL A 244 58.75 -17.24 12.35
C VAL A 244 58.62 -16.51 11.02
N ARG A 245 59.55 -15.59 10.73
CA ARG A 245 59.70 -14.99 9.40
C ARG A 245 61.04 -15.41 8.80
N ALA A 246 61.01 -15.97 7.59
CA ALA A 246 62.22 -16.39 6.88
C ALA A 246 62.08 -16.19 5.36
N VAL A 247 63.21 -16.04 4.68
CA VAL A 247 63.31 -16.12 3.21
C VAL A 247 63.71 -17.56 2.87
N VAL A 248 63.04 -18.17 1.90
CA VAL A 248 63.30 -19.55 1.48
C VAL A 248 64.34 -19.54 0.36
N ASP A 249 65.56 -19.95 0.69
CA ASP A 249 66.66 -20.03 -0.29
C ASP A 249 66.68 -21.34 -1.08
N ASP A 250 66.03 -22.39 -0.55
CA ASP A 250 66.01 -23.74 -1.12
C ASP A 250 64.67 -24.43 -0.82
N LEU A 251 63.84 -24.60 -1.86
CA LEU A 251 62.53 -25.25 -1.77
C LEU A 251 62.62 -26.77 -1.60
N ALA A 252 63.81 -27.38 -1.74
CA ALA A 252 64.02 -28.81 -1.49
C ALA A 252 64.21 -29.15 -0.01
N LYS A 253 64.23 -28.14 0.87
CA LYS A 253 64.33 -28.32 2.33
C LYS A 253 62.96 -28.14 2.99
N PRO A 254 62.63 -28.97 4.00
CA PRO A 254 61.41 -28.76 4.78
C PRO A 254 61.45 -27.42 5.52
N GLY A 255 60.28 -26.83 5.72
CA GLY A 255 60.11 -25.67 6.59
C GLY A 255 60.46 -25.99 8.06
N PRO A 256 60.75 -24.97 8.88
CA PRO A 256 61.01 -25.17 10.30
C PRO A 256 59.77 -25.68 11.03
N ASP A 257 59.96 -26.42 12.11
CA ASP A 257 58.86 -26.78 13.02
C ASP A 257 58.31 -25.53 13.71
N LEU A 258 57.03 -25.27 13.50
CA LEU A 258 56.32 -24.11 14.04
C LEU A 258 55.58 -24.40 15.36
N GLY A 259 55.64 -25.64 15.87
CA GLY A 259 54.91 -26.01 17.09
C GLY A 259 53.40 -25.85 16.97
N LEU A 260 52.83 -26.19 15.82
CA LEU A 260 51.39 -26.03 15.54
C LEU A 260 50.55 -26.89 16.51
N HIS A 261 49.42 -26.36 16.96
CA HIS A 261 48.56 -27.01 17.95
C HIS A 261 47.63 -28.04 17.31
N PHE A 262 47.68 -29.27 17.81
CA PHE A 262 46.80 -30.36 17.38
C PHE A 262 45.86 -30.76 18.51
N GLU A 263 44.56 -30.52 18.33
CA GLU A 263 43.52 -30.96 19.27
C GLU A 263 42.77 -32.17 18.69
N ASP A 264 42.68 -33.28 19.43
CA ASP A 264 41.98 -34.52 19.00
C ASP A 264 40.44 -34.46 19.18
N ARG A 265 39.88 -33.26 19.34
CA ARG A 265 38.43 -33.09 19.52
C ARG A 265 37.69 -33.19 18.19
N SER A 266 36.76 -34.14 18.09
CA SER A 266 35.85 -34.27 16.95
C SER A 266 34.77 -33.18 17.00
N PHE A 267 34.82 -32.23 16.07
CA PHE A 267 33.77 -31.20 15.86
C PHE A 267 32.57 -31.69 15.03
N GLY A 268 32.41 -33.02 14.88
CA GLY A 268 31.47 -33.64 13.93
C GLY A 268 32.06 -33.75 12.52
N GLU A 269 31.28 -34.26 11.57
CA GLU A 269 31.71 -34.49 10.16
C GLU A 269 32.06 -33.18 9.45
N ALA A 270 33.12 -33.20 8.62
CA ALA A 270 33.48 -32.11 7.71
C ALA A 270 32.37 -31.91 6.68
N ARG A 271 32.07 -30.66 6.34
CA ARG A 271 30.99 -30.34 5.38
C ARG A 271 31.34 -29.16 4.50
N LEU A 272 31.08 -29.34 3.21
CA LEU A 272 31.04 -28.30 2.17
C LEU A 272 29.58 -27.85 1.93
N ARG A 273 29.03 -26.99 2.79
CA ARG A 273 27.60 -26.59 2.72
C ARG A 273 27.35 -25.55 1.63
N LEU A 274 26.33 -25.75 0.80
CA LEU A 274 25.82 -24.68 -0.08
C LEU A 274 25.05 -23.67 0.76
N GLN A 275 25.40 -22.38 0.68
CA GLN A 275 24.84 -21.35 1.57
C GLN A 275 23.31 -21.19 1.52
N LYS A 276 22.63 -21.70 0.49
CA LYS A 276 21.17 -21.60 0.32
C LYS A 276 20.39 -22.88 0.67
N LEU A 277 21.06 -23.95 1.07
CA LEU A 277 20.43 -25.24 1.37
C LEU A 277 20.57 -25.53 2.87
N ASP A 278 19.45 -25.42 3.60
CA ASP A 278 19.37 -25.90 4.98
C ASP A 278 19.05 -27.39 4.99
N ASP A 279 20.08 -28.21 4.94
CA ASP A 279 20.00 -29.67 4.95
C ASP A 279 19.84 -30.27 6.37
N SER A 280 19.70 -29.42 7.40
CA SER A 280 19.61 -29.89 8.79
C SER A 280 18.29 -30.58 9.11
N VAL A 281 17.27 -30.42 8.25
CA VAL A 281 15.94 -31.01 8.39
C VAL A 281 15.53 -31.67 7.06
N PRO A 282 14.89 -32.85 7.07
CA PRO A 282 14.34 -33.45 5.86
C PRO A 282 13.36 -32.49 5.17
N PHE A 283 13.69 -32.05 3.95
CA PHE A 283 12.80 -31.21 3.13
C PHE A 283 11.50 -31.92 2.75
N ILE A 284 11.58 -33.24 2.56
CA ILE A 284 10.43 -34.10 2.32
C ILE A 284 10.02 -34.73 3.65
N THR A 285 8.99 -34.17 4.28
CA THR A 285 8.46 -34.67 5.57
C THR A 285 7.33 -35.69 5.40
N ARG A 286 6.72 -35.76 4.20
CA ARG A 286 5.69 -36.74 3.84
C ARG A 286 6.32 -37.99 3.22
N ALA A 287 5.69 -39.15 3.42
CA ALA A 287 6.16 -40.41 2.84
C ALA A 287 6.32 -40.33 1.31
N VAL A 288 7.39 -40.92 0.78
CA VAL A 288 7.65 -41.03 -0.67
C VAL A 288 6.99 -42.31 -1.19
N THR A 289 5.75 -42.19 -1.68
CA THR A 289 4.94 -43.34 -2.09
C THR A 289 4.94 -43.62 -3.60
N GLY A 290 5.51 -42.71 -4.41
CA GLY A 290 5.46 -42.78 -5.86
C GLY A 290 4.12 -42.34 -6.48
N ASP A 291 3.11 -42.03 -5.67
CA ASP A 291 1.82 -41.53 -6.16
C ASP A 291 1.97 -40.13 -6.78
N LYS A 292 1.65 -40.05 -8.08
CA LYS A 292 1.70 -38.82 -8.87
C LYS A 292 0.46 -37.95 -8.72
N SER A 293 -0.60 -38.42 -8.05
CA SER A 293 -1.84 -37.67 -7.89
C SER A 293 -1.63 -36.34 -7.18
N VAL A 294 -2.20 -35.28 -7.76
CA VAL A 294 -2.24 -33.92 -7.20
C VAL A 294 -3.68 -33.49 -7.11
N LYS A 295 -4.27 -33.54 -5.92
CA LYS A 295 -5.66 -33.13 -5.74
C LYS A 295 -5.74 -31.61 -5.74
N VAL A 296 -6.45 -31.05 -6.71
CA VAL A 296 -6.71 -29.61 -6.84
C VAL A 296 -8.08 -29.31 -6.23
N SER A 297 -8.08 -28.55 -5.14
CA SER A 297 -9.27 -28.17 -4.39
C SER A 297 -9.24 -26.67 -4.08
N HIS A 298 -10.19 -26.17 -3.31
CA HIS A 298 -10.24 -24.75 -2.96
C HIS A 298 -10.65 -24.49 -1.51
N ASP A 299 -10.23 -23.33 -1.01
CA ASP A 299 -10.72 -22.73 0.23
C ASP A 299 -10.92 -21.23 0.01
N GLY A 300 -12.19 -20.84 -0.15
CA GLY A 300 -12.54 -19.48 -0.52
C GLY A 300 -11.97 -19.10 -1.89
N ARG A 301 -11.01 -18.16 -1.92
CA ARG A 301 -10.28 -17.77 -3.14
C ARG A 301 -8.98 -18.56 -3.36
N ARG A 302 -8.51 -19.33 -2.37
CA ARG A 302 -7.23 -20.04 -2.50
C ARG A 302 -7.43 -21.38 -3.20
N ILE A 303 -6.58 -21.65 -4.18
CA ILE A 303 -6.44 -22.98 -4.78
C ILE A 303 -5.50 -23.79 -3.89
N ARG A 304 -5.96 -24.96 -3.45
CA ARG A 304 -5.20 -25.86 -2.57
C ARG A 304 -4.77 -27.09 -3.37
N LEU A 305 -3.47 -27.33 -3.39
CA LEU A 305 -2.88 -28.57 -3.90
C LEU A 305 -2.65 -29.51 -2.70
N SER A 306 -3.00 -30.78 -2.84
CA SER A 306 -2.78 -31.82 -1.83
C SER A 306 -2.17 -33.05 -2.48
N PHE A 307 -1.26 -33.72 -1.76
CA PHE A 307 -0.44 -34.79 -2.31
C PHE A 307 -0.39 -36.00 -1.37
N ALA A 308 -0.36 -37.22 -1.90
CA ALA A 308 -0.09 -38.43 -1.12
C ALA A 308 1.41 -38.74 -0.99
N CYS A 309 2.23 -38.26 -1.94
CA CYS A 309 3.67 -38.49 -2.01
C CYS A 309 4.45 -37.20 -1.73
N GLY A 310 5.44 -37.27 -0.83
CA GLY A 310 6.30 -36.13 -0.49
C GLY A 310 7.27 -35.71 -1.60
N PHE A 311 7.72 -36.64 -2.46
CA PHE A 311 8.56 -36.31 -3.62
C PHE A 311 7.78 -35.53 -4.69
N ASN A 312 6.57 -35.98 -4.99
CA ASN A 312 5.67 -35.29 -5.92
C ASN A 312 5.26 -33.90 -5.38
N GLU A 313 4.99 -33.79 -4.07
CA GLU A 313 4.76 -32.51 -3.40
C GLU A 313 5.90 -31.52 -3.61
N ALA A 314 7.15 -31.95 -3.36
CA ALA A 314 8.31 -31.10 -3.54
C ALA A 314 8.47 -30.64 -5.01
N MET A 315 8.36 -31.55 -5.97
CA MET A 315 8.49 -31.23 -7.39
C MET A 315 7.43 -30.23 -7.87
N VAL A 316 6.16 -30.49 -7.57
CA VAL A 316 5.06 -29.64 -7.99
C VAL A 316 5.11 -28.28 -7.28
N LEU A 317 5.38 -28.24 -5.98
CA LEU A 317 5.47 -26.97 -5.26
C LEU A 317 6.69 -26.14 -5.70
N ASN A 318 7.82 -26.76 -6.07
CA ASN A 318 8.95 -26.03 -6.65
C ASN A 318 8.60 -25.42 -8.01
N ALA A 319 7.81 -26.13 -8.81
CA ALA A 319 7.32 -25.60 -10.08
C ALA A 319 6.35 -24.43 -9.88
N VAL A 320 5.45 -24.50 -8.89
CA VAL A 320 4.40 -23.49 -8.65
C VAL A 320 4.90 -22.30 -7.82
N LEU A 321 5.68 -22.52 -6.76
CA LEU A 321 6.16 -21.47 -5.85
C LEU A 321 7.53 -20.87 -6.28
N VAL A 322 8.14 -21.38 -7.35
CA VAL A 322 9.32 -20.82 -8.04
C VAL A 322 10.43 -20.36 -7.10
N LYS A 323 10.55 -19.06 -6.78
CA LYS A 323 11.59 -18.50 -5.92
C LYS A 323 10.98 -17.75 -4.74
N ARG A 324 11.63 -17.84 -3.58
CA ARG A 324 11.30 -17.01 -2.42
C ARG A 324 11.58 -15.55 -2.75
N ILE A 325 10.60 -14.69 -2.53
CA ILE A 325 10.73 -13.25 -2.75
C ILE A 325 11.14 -12.58 -1.43
N TYR A 326 11.97 -11.56 -1.59
CA TYR A 326 12.43 -10.69 -0.51
C TYR A 326 12.12 -9.27 -0.94
N SER A 327 11.69 -8.42 0.00
CA SER A 327 11.56 -7.00 -0.27
C SER A 327 12.94 -6.44 -0.58
N ARG A 328 13.14 -6.01 -1.83
CA ARG A 328 14.34 -5.32 -2.31
C ARG A 328 13.90 -3.89 -2.58
N ASP A 329 14.53 -2.89 -1.96
CA ASP A 329 14.27 -1.47 -2.28
C ASP A 329 12.97 -0.87 -1.73
N GLY A 330 12.69 -1.04 -0.44
CA GLY A 330 11.66 -0.25 0.27
C GLY A 330 10.19 -0.54 -0.10
N HIS A 331 9.92 -1.29 -1.18
CA HIS A 331 8.57 -1.72 -1.55
C HIS A 331 8.03 -2.76 -0.55
N ARG A 332 6.78 -2.59 -0.11
CA ARG A 332 6.14 -3.52 0.84
C ARG A 332 5.26 -4.51 0.09
N LEU A 333 5.65 -5.78 0.12
CA LEU A 333 4.84 -6.87 -0.42
C LEU A 333 3.52 -7.05 0.34
N PRO A 334 2.44 -7.50 -0.35
CA PRO A 334 1.21 -7.94 0.29
C PRO A 334 1.44 -8.98 1.37
N ARG A 335 0.64 -8.91 2.43
CA ARG A 335 0.74 -9.86 3.55
C ARG A 335 0.49 -11.28 3.04
N GLY A 336 1.48 -12.15 3.26
CA GLY A 336 1.38 -13.58 2.94
C GLY A 336 2.02 -13.97 1.62
N PHE A 337 2.49 -13.03 0.80
CA PHE A 337 3.31 -13.34 -0.37
C PHE A 337 4.74 -13.62 0.06
N ARG A 338 5.18 -14.85 -0.22
CA ARG A 338 6.50 -15.37 0.13
C ARG A 338 7.26 -15.86 -1.09
N TYR A 339 6.55 -16.13 -2.19
CA TYR A 339 7.06 -16.82 -3.35
C TYR A 339 6.56 -16.14 -4.63
N SER A 340 7.40 -16.04 -5.67
CA SER A 340 7.06 -15.30 -6.89
C SER A 340 5.94 -15.97 -7.68
N GLY A 341 5.81 -17.29 -7.66
CA GLY A 341 4.72 -17.99 -8.35
C GLY A 341 3.44 -18.14 -7.52
N GLN A 342 3.38 -17.55 -6.33
CA GLN A 342 2.25 -17.76 -5.40
C GLN A 342 0.90 -17.26 -5.92
N GLY A 343 0.90 -16.31 -6.87
CA GLY A 343 -0.33 -15.82 -7.52
C GLY A 343 -1.11 -16.92 -8.25
N LEU A 344 -0.45 -17.99 -8.71
CA LEU A 344 -1.06 -19.18 -9.30
C LEU A 344 -2.01 -19.92 -8.35
N LEU A 345 -1.89 -19.70 -7.04
CA LEU A 345 -2.72 -20.36 -6.03
C LEU A 345 -3.87 -19.47 -5.54
N ASP A 346 -4.19 -18.42 -6.28
CA ASP A 346 -5.31 -17.52 -6.03
C ASP A 346 -6.27 -17.51 -7.21
N MET A 347 -7.52 -17.90 -6.98
CA MET A 347 -8.57 -17.93 -7.99
C MET A 347 -8.79 -16.58 -8.66
N GLU A 348 -8.71 -15.48 -7.91
CA GLU A 348 -8.98 -14.14 -8.46
C GLU A 348 -7.96 -13.78 -9.54
N THR A 349 -6.72 -14.30 -9.48
CA THR A 349 -5.70 -14.14 -10.52
C THR A 349 -6.16 -14.70 -11.87
N TYR A 350 -6.95 -15.76 -11.87
CA TYR A 350 -7.52 -16.33 -13.09
C TYR A 350 -8.77 -15.57 -13.52
N LEU A 351 -9.61 -15.14 -12.57
CA LEU A 351 -10.86 -14.43 -12.88
C LEU A 351 -10.66 -13.04 -13.51
N VAL A 352 -9.46 -12.47 -13.41
CA VAL A 352 -9.10 -11.18 -14.03
C VAL A 352 -8.52 -11.36 -15.45
N GLN A 353 -8.25 -12.59 -15.88
CA GLN A 353 -7.78 -12.88 -17.24
C GLN A 353 -8.95 -12.81 -18.22
N ASP A 354 -8.64 -12.56 -19.49
CA ASP A 354 -9.64 -12.54 -20.56
C ASP A 354 -10.29 -13.91 -20.77
N ASP A 355 -9.50 -15.00 -20.65
CA ASP A 355 -9.97 -16.38 -20.60
C ASP A 355 -9.53 -17.06 -19.29
N PRO A 356 -10.37 -17.01 -18.23
CA PRO A 356 -10.06 -17.61 -16.95
C PRO A 356 -9.87 -19.14 -16.99
N VAL A 357 -10.54 -19.84 -17.91
CA VAL A 357 -10.48 -21.31 -17.99
C VAL A 357 -9.18 -21.72 -18.66
N ALA A 358 -8.84 -21.13 -19.80
CA ALA A 358 -7.57 -21.39 -20.48
C ALA A 358 -6.37 -21.03 -19.59
N ALA A 359 -6.44 -19.92 -18.85
CA ALA A 359 -5.41 -19.54 -17.89
C ALA A 359 -5.27 -20.57 -16.74
N PHE A 360 -6.37 -21.15 -16.27
CA PHE A 360 -6.33 -22.20 -15.24
C PHE A 360 -5.77 -23.52 -15.78
N ASP A 361 -6.07 -23.87 -17.03
CA ASP A 361 -5.50 -25.06 -17.68
C ASP A 361 -3.97 -25.00 -17.76
N GLN A 362 -3.38 -23.80 -17.92
CA GLN A 362 -1.93 -23.63 -17.86
C GLN A 362 -1.33 -24.02 -16.50
N LEU A 363 -2.05 -23.84 -15.38
CA LEU A 363 -1.59 -24.36 -14.08
C LEU A 363 -1.59 -25.90 -14.09
N LEU A 364 -2.61 -26.53 -14.67
CA LEU A 364 -2.70 -27.99 -14.76
C LEU A 364 -1.59 -28.54 -15.65
N ASP A 365 -1.30 -27.89 -16.77
CA ASP A 365 -0.20 -28.26 -17.66
C ASP A 365 1.16 -28.07 -16.99
N ARG A 366 1.33 -27.01 -16.19
CA ARG A 366 2.53 -26.83 -15.38
C ARG A 366 2.72 -27.97 -14.38
N ILE A 367 1.66 -28.44 -13.73
CA ILE A 367 1.71 -29.62 -12.83
C ILE A 367 2.10 -30.88 -13.62
N ARG A 368 1.51 -31.09 -14.81
CA ARG A 368 1.82 -32.24 -15.69
C ARG A 368 3.27 -32.23 -16.18
N SER A 369 3.79 -31.05 -16.53
CA SER A 369 5.15 -30.88 -17.06
C SER A 369 6.25 -31.34 -16.10
N VAL A 370 5.98 -31.28 -14.80
CA VAL A 370 6.87 -31.78 -13.75
C VAL A 370 6.45 -33.15 -13.23
N GLY A 371 5.66 -33.92 -13.99
CA GLY A 371 5.34 -35.31 -13.68
C GLY A 371 4.21 -35.54 -12.67
N GLY A 372 3.52 -34.48 -12.22
CA GLY A 372 2.31 -34.58 -11.40
C GLY A 372 1.07 -34.91 -12.25
N ASN A 373 0.09 -35.59 -11.67
CA ASN A 373 -1.21 -35.90 -12.29
C ASN A 373 -2.33 -35.11 -11.59
N PRO A 374 -2.75 -33.94 -12.12
CA PRO A 374 -3.76 -33.11 -11.48
C PRO A 374 -5.14 -33.76 -11.53
N GLN A 375 -5.81 -33.83 -10.37
CA GLN A 375 -7.17 -34.33 -10.21
C GLN A 375 -8.03 -33.26 -9.54
N LEU A 376 -8.99 -32.72 -10.27
CA LEU A 376 -9.91 -31.72 -9.72
C LEU A 376 -10.84 -32.37 -8.69
N ALA A 377 -11.00 -31.74 -7.54
CA ALA A 377 -11.97 -32.18 -6.55
C ALA A 377 -13.41 -32.06 -7.12
N PRO A 378 -14.34 -32.94 -6.71
CA PRO A 378 -15.74 -32.86 -7.14
C PRO A 378 -16.33 -31.46 -6.91
N GLY A 379 -16.99 -30.90 -7.94
CA GLY A 379 -17.61 -29.57 -7.89
C GLY A 379 -16.64 -28.37 -7.97
N PHE A 380 -15.34 -28.59 -8.14
CA PHE A 380 -14.37 -27.48 -8.28
C PHE A 380 -14.68 -26.59 -9.49
N MET A 381 -14.87 -27.17 -10.68
CA MET A 381 -15.17 -26.40 -11.90
C MET A 381 -16.50 -25.66 -11.80
N GLU A 382 -17.54 -26.31 -11.27
CA GLU A 382 -18.83 -25.66 -11.00
C GLU A 382 -18.70 -24.47 -10.04
N HIS A 383 -17.82 -24.55 -9.04
CA HIS A 383 -17.49 -23.42 -8.17
C HIS A 383 -16.76 -22.32 -8.92
N PHE A 384 -15.74 -22.67 -9.70
CA PHE A 384 -14.91 -21.75 -10.47
C PHE A 384 -15.73 -20.97 -11.50
N GLU A 385 -16.51 -21.65 -12.35
CA GLU A 385 -17.39 -21.04 -13.35
C GLU A 385 -18.48 -20.16 -12.72
N ARG A 386 -19.00 -20.57 -11.56
CA ARG A 386 -19.95 -19.75 -10.80
C ARG A 386 -19.28 -18.49 -10.24
N ARG A 387 -18.02 -18.55 -9.79
CA ARG A 387 -17.27 -17.35 -9.40
C ARG A 387 -16.99 -16.47 -10.60
N MET A 388 -16.60 -17.03 -11.74
CA MET A 388 -16.39 -16.31 -12.99
C MET A 388 -17.63 -15.51 -13.40
N ARG A 389 -18.79 -16.17 -13.51
CA ARG A 389 -20.07 -15.50 -13.82
C ARG A 389 -20.44 -14.41 -12.81
N ARG A 390 -20.18 -14.65 -11.51
CA ARG A 390 -20.44 -13.66 -10.46
C ARG A 390 -19.48 -12.47 -10.54
N SER A 391 -18.20 -12.71 -10.82
CA SER A 391 -17.19 -11.66 -10.94
C SER A 391 -17.49 -10.76 -12.13
N ALA A 392 -17.70 -11.37 -13.31
CA ALA A 392 -18.07 -10.64 -14.52
C ALA A 392 -19.33 -9.78 -14.29
N ARG A 393 -20.37 -10.32 -13.65
CA ARG A 393 -21.57 -9.55 -13.32
C ARG A 393 -21.32 -8.42 -12.31
N GLN A 394 -20.47 -8.65 -11.31
CA GLN A 394 -20.12 -7.62 -10.33
C GLN A 394 -19.34 -6.47 -10.97
N ALA A 395 -18.55 -6.73 -12.00
CA ALA A 395 -17.76 -5.74 -12.73
C ALA A 395 -18.57 -4.86 -13.71
N ILE A 396 -19.79 -5.24 -14.09
CA ILE A 396 -20.64 -4.44 -14.99
C ILE A 396 -21.04 -3.11 -14.33
N PRO A 397 -20.87 -1.93 -14.95
CA PRO A 397 -21.34 -0.66 -14.41
C PRO A 397 -22.83 -0.67 -14.02
N LEU A 398 -23.18 0.01 -12.93
CA LEU A 398 -24.57 0.30 -12.57
C LEU A 398 -25.11 1.42 -13.47
N ARG A 399 -26.43 1.48 -13.66
CA ARG A 399 -27.06 2.54 -14.44
C ARG A 399 -26.76 3.88 -13.80
N HIS A 400 -26.19 4.79 -14.57
CA HIS A 400 -25.74 6.08 -14.10
C HIS A 400 -26.17 7.15 -15.10
N VAL A 401 -26.77 8.21 -14.58
CA VAL A 401 -27.15 9.41 -15.32
C VAL A 401 -26.30 10.56 -14.79
N ALA A 402 -25.63 11.27 -15.69
CA ALA A 402 -24.77 12.39 -15.35
C ALA A 402 -25.24 13.66 -16.07
N TRP A 403 -25.04 14.82 -15.45
CA TRP A 403 -25.17 16.09 -16.14
C TRP A 403 -23.88 16.36 -16.90
N THR A 404 -23.97 16.49 -18.23
CA THR A 404 -22.79 16.75 -19.06
C THR A 404 -22.86 18.16 -19.64
N THR A 405 -21.74 18.87 -19.57
CA THR A 405 -21.51 20.14 -20.25
C THR A 405 -20.61 19.82 -21.46
N GLY A 406 -21.17 19.26 -22.53
CA GLY A 406 -20.34 18.78 -23.64
C GLY A 406 -21.10 18.30 -24.88
N ALA A 407 -20.34 17.71 -25.81
CA ALA A 407 -20.81 17.13 -27.07
C ALA A 407 -21.73 15.90 -26.94
N GLY A 408 -22.40 15.72 -25.81
CA GLY A 408 -22.98 14.45 -25.41
C GLY A 408 -24.22 13.99 -26.18
N SER A 409 -24.74 14.76 -27.14
CA SER A 409 -26.01 14.41 -27.80
C SER A 409 -25.91 13.96 -29.26
N ARG A 410 -24.72 13.97 -29.89
CA ARG A 410 -24.60 13.69 -31.34
C ARG A 410 -23.79 12.46 -31.64
N ASP A 411 -24.30 11.64 -32.56
CA ASP A 411 -23.59 10.47 -33.06
C ASP A 411 -22.29 10.84 -33.78
N HIS A 412 -22.17 12.09 -34.26
CA HIS A 412 -21.00 12.61 -34.97
C HIS A 412 -20.65 14.00 -34.43
N VAL A 413 -19.39 14.18 -34.07
CA VAL A 413 -18.86 15.38 -33.40
C VAL A 413 -17.50 15.74 -34.01
N SER A 414 -17.24 17.03 -34.24
CA SER A 414 -15.91 17.52 -34.61
C SER A 414 -15.28 18.28 -33.45
N GLY A 415 -13.98 18.08 -33.24
CA GLY A 415 -13.22 18.77 -32.19
C GLY A 415 -11.86 19.20 -32.68
N ILE A 416 -11.42 20.38 -32.22
CA ILE A 416 -10.10 20.93 -32.52
C ILE A 416 -9.17 20.63 -31.34
N ALA A 417 -8.05 19.96 -31.57
CA ALA A 417 -7.13 19.59 -30.49
C ALA A 417 -6.60 20.84 -29.77
N LYS A 418 -6.75 20.90 -28.44
CA LYS A 418 -6.31 22.03 -27.62
C LYS A 418 -4.79 22.08 -27.49
N GLU A 419 -4.16 20.92 -27.39
CA GLU A 419 -2.72 20.76 -27.18
C GLU A 419 -2.16 19.57 -27.99
N THR A 420 -0.85 19.56 -28.22
CA THR A 420 -0.17 18.46 -28.91
C THR A 420 -0.01 17.28 -27.97
N HIS A 421 -0.60 16.12 -28.31
CA HIS A 421 -0.60 14.95 -27.44
C HIS A 421 -0.55 13.62 -28.22
N LYS A 422 -0.08 12.56 -27.55
CA LYS A 422 -0.15 11.20 -28.10
C LYS A 422 -1.56 10.65 -27.97
N VAL A 423 -2.01 9.92 -28.99
CA VAL A 423 -3.32 9.24 -28.99
C VAL A 423 -3.44 8.26 -27.81
N ASP A 424 -2.38 7.48 -27.56
CA ASP A 424 -2.23 6.54 -26.45
C ASP A 424 -0.85 6.73 -25.80
N ALA A 425 -0.84 7.34 -24.62
CA ALA A 425 0.40 7.65 -23.89
C ALA A 425 1.15 6.39 -23.41
N THR A 426 0.48 5.23 -23.33
CA THR A 426 1.08 3.97 -22.84
C THR A 426 1.86 3.22 -23.91
N ARG A 427 1.69 3.58 -25.20
CA ARG A 427 2.40 2.98 -26.32
C ARG A 427 3.53 3.88 -26.80
N TRP A 428 4.75 3.36 -26.77
CA TRP A 428 5.97 4.06 -27.17
C TRP A 428 5.92 4.67 -28.59
N ALA A 429 5.10 4.10 -29.49
CA ALA A 429 4.95 4.50 -30.90
C ALA A 429 3.56 5.06 -31.28
N SER A 430 2.78 5.53 -30.31
CA SER A 430 1.42 6.05 -30.59
C SER A 430 1.46 7.33 -31.45
N PRO A 431 0.53 7.49 -32.42
CA PRO A 431 0.45 8.70 -33.24
C PRO A 431 0.28 9.97 -32.41
N LEU A 432 0.73 11.10 -32.96
CA LEU A 432 0.61 12.42 -32.35
C LEU A 432 -0.51 13.20 -33.05
N ILE A 433 -1.36 13.83 -32.26
CA ILE A 433 -2.31 14.86 -32.68
C ILE A 433 -1.71 16.20 -32.29
N LYS A 434 -1.58 17.14 -33.22
CA LYS A 434 -1.02 18.46 -32.95
C LYS A 434 -2.10 19.41 -32.47
N ALA A 435 -1.71 20.38 -31.65
CA ALA A 435 -2.59 21.48 -31.27
C ALA A 435 -3.12 22.18 -32.53
N GLY A 436 -4.44 22.37 -32.60
CA GLY A 436 -5.14 22.93 -33.76
C GLY A 436 -5.61 21.92 -34.81
N ASP A 437 -5.24 20.64 -34.70
CA ASP A 437 -5.74 19.61 -35.64
C ASP A 437 -7.24 19.37 -35.41
N GLU A 438 -8.01 19.38 -36.49
CA GLU A 438 -9.43 19.03 -36.47
C GLU A 438 -9.60 17.51 -36.62
N VAL A 439 -10.38 16.91 -35.72
CA VAL A 439 -10.63 15.48 -35.69
C VAL A 439 -12.14 15.24 -35.60
N GLN A 440 -12.63 14.25 -36.35
CA GLN A 440 -14.02 13.81 -36.32
C GLN A 440 -14.19 12.55 -35.49
N PHE A 441 -15.28 12.52 -34.72
CA PHE A 441 -15.58 11.52 -33.73
C PHE A 441 -16.99 10.97 -33.93
N ASP A 442 -17.11 9.64 -33.95
CA ASP A 442 -18.36 8.90 -34.07
C ASP A 442 -18.70 8.21 -32.74
N ARG A 443 -19.91 8.40 -32.22
CA ARG A 443 -20.34 7.78 -30.97
C ARG A 443 -20.63 6.29 -31.17
N GLU A 444 -20.10 5.45 -30.30
CA GLU A 444 -20.37 4.01 -30.25
C GLU A 444 -21.43 3.66 -29.21
N ALA A 445 -22.03 2.47 -29.33
CA ALA A 445 -23.13 2.00 -28.47
C ALA A 445 -22.75 1.85 -26.98
N ASP A 446 -21.47 1.89 -26.64
CA ASP A 446 -20.96 1.88 -25.27
C ASP A 446 -20.78 3.29 -24.67
N GLY A 447 -21.14 4.34 -25.42
CA GLY A 447 -21.08 5.74 -25.02
C GLY A 447 -19.73 6.43 -25.27
N ARG A 448 -18.71 5.71 -25.80
CA ARG A 448 -17.42 6.30 -26.19
C ARG A 448 -17.46 6.86 -27.60
N TYR A 449 -16.52 7.74 -27.90
CA TYR A 449 -16.30 8.31 -29.22
C TYR A 449 -15.14 7.61 -29.91
N ARG A 450 -15.38 7.14 -31.12
CA ARG A 450 -14.38 6.56 -32.00
C ARG A 450 -13.90 7.59 -33.01
N TYR A 451 -12.62 7.59 -33.33
CA TYR A 451 -12.05 8.38 -34.41
C TYR A 451 -10.93 7.61 -35.09
N ALA A 452 -10.61 7.98 -36.32
CA ALA A 452 -9.57 7.31 -37.10
C ALA A 452 -8.39 8.24 -37.36
N LEU A 453 -7.18 7.77 -37.05
CA LEU A 453 -5.92 8.42 -37.43
C LEU A 453 -5.08 7.44 -38.22
N HIS A 454 -4.63 7.86 -39.40
CA HIS A 454 -3.82 7.04 -40.31
C HIS A 454 -4.41 5.63 -40.58
N GLY A 455 -5.74 5.52 -40.65
CA GLY A 455 -6.45 4.27 -40.91
C GLY A 455 -6.60 3.33 -39.71
N VAL A 456 -6.15 3.74 -38.52
CA VAL A 456 -6.35 2.99 -37.26
C VAL A 456 -7.45 3.67 -36.43
N GLY A 457 -8.39 2.87 -35.93
CA GLY A 457 -9.47 3.36 -35.07
C GLY A 457 -9.04 3.45 -33.60
N TYR A 458 -9.41 4.55 -32.97
CA TYR A 458 -9.14 4.86 -31.57
C TYR A 458 -10.44 5.24 -30.87
N HIS A 459 -10.51 5.01 -29.57
CA HIS A 459 -11.69 5.32 -28.77
C HIS A 459 -11.28 6.26 -27.64
N LEU A 460 -12.15 7.20 -27.31
CA LEU A 460 -11.99 8.10 -26.20
C LEU A 460 -13.34 8.32 -25.51
N SER A 461 -13.28 8.57 -24.21
CA SER A 461 -14.44 8.97 -23.43
C SER A 461 -14.87 10.40 -23.74
N VAL A 462 -16.10 10.76 -23.37
CA VAL A 462 -16.61 12.14 -23.45
C VAL A 462 -15.69 13.12 -22.72
N ASP A 463 -15.17 12.72 -21.56
CA ASP A 463 -14.26 13.54 -20.77
C ASP A 463 -12.92 13.77 -21.50
N GLU A 464 -12.35 12.72 -22.09
CA GLU A 464 -11.11 12.85 -22.88
C GLU A 464 -11.32 13.68 -24.14
N LEU A 465 -12.50 13.58 -24.77
CA LEU A 465 -12.89 14.43 -25.88
C LEU A 465 -12.88 15.89 -25.44
N ASN A 466 -13.61 16.22 -24.38
CA ASN A 466 -13.76 17.58 -23.88
C ASN A 466 -12.44 18.13 -23.31
N ALA A 467 -11.60 17.28 -22.72
CA ALA A 467 -10.29 17.65 -22.18
C ALA A 467 -9.31 17.99 -23.31
N ARG A 468 -9.20 17.11 -24.32
CA ARG A 468 -8.18 17.20 -25.37
C ARG A 468 -8.61 18.03 -26.58
N PHE A 469 -9.91 18.21 -26.79
CA PHE A 469 -10.48 18.89 -27.94
C PHE A 469 -11.46 20.00 -27.53
N ALA A 470 -11.40 21.13 -28.23
CA ALA A 470 -12.44 22.14 -28.22
C ALA A 470 -13.53 21.68 -29.20
N VAL A 471 -14.70 21.34 -28.68
CA VAL A 471 -15.78 20.72 -29.45
C VAL A 471 -16.84 21.76 -29.79
N GLU A 472 -17.26 21.82 -31.06
CA GLU A 472 -18.33 22.72 -31.49
C GLU A 472 -19.73 22.19 -31.09
N ASN A 473 -20.64 23.11 -30.73
CA ASN A 473 -22.07 22.83 -30.43
C ASN A 473 -22.33 21.88 -29.25
N VAL A 474 -21.76 22.23 -28.10
CA VAL A 474 -22.03 21.61 -26.81
C VAL A 474 -23.45 21.94 -26.33
N SER A 475 -24.31 20.93 -26.15
CA SER A 475 -25.61 21.08 -25.49
C SER A 475 -25.53 20.54 -24.06
N GLU A 476 -25.86 21.36 -23.07
CA GLU A 476 -25.91 20.90 -21.67
C GLU A 476 -27.15 20.03 -21.42
N GLY A 477 -26.98 18.93 -20.70
CA GLY A 477 -28.11 18.05 -20.39
C GLY A 477 -27.78 16.81 -19.57
N TRP A 478 -28.83 16.15 -19.09
CA TRP A 478 -28.77 14.86 -18.41
C TRP A 478 -28.64 13.72 -19.42
N GLU A 479 -27.65 12.85 -19.22
CA GLU A 479 -27.38 11.73 -20.10
C GLU A 479 -27.16 10.42 -19.35
N VAL A 480 -27.64 9.32 -19.94
CA VAL A 480 -27.35 7.97 -19.45
C VAL A 480 -25.93 7.60 -19.90
N VAL A 481 -24.97 7.66 -18.99
CA VAL A 481 -23.57 7.28 -19.27
C VAL A 481 -23.36 5.77 -19.18
N HIS A 482 -24.22 5.07 -18.44
CA HIS A 482 -24.25 3.62 -18.36
C HIS A 482 -25.70 3.13 -18.31
N GLU A 483 -26.06 2.17 -19.17
CA GLU A 483 -27.39 1.55 -19.22
C GLU A 483 -27.69 0.63 -18.02
N GLY A 484 -26.64 0.08 -17.40
CA GLY A 484 -26.74 -0.72 -16.18
C GLY A 484 -27.14 -2.18 -16.33
N LEU A 485 -27.38 -2.84 -15.21
CA LEU A 485 -27.58 -4.30 -15.18
C LEU A 485 -28.97 -4.73 -15.65
N CYS A 486 -29.99 -3.88 -15.49
CA CYS A 486 -31.36 -4.21 -15.91
C CYS A 486 -31.44 -4.35 -17.44
N ALA A 487 -30.75 -3.49 -18.19
CA ALA A 487 -30.65 -3.59 -19.65
C ALA A 487 -29.88 -4.85 -20.10
N ARG A 488 -28.84 -5.24 -19.33
CA ARG A 488 -28.02 -6.42 -19.65
C ARG A 488 -28.67 -7.75 -19.27
N PHE A 489 -29.55 -7.76 -18.27
CA PHE A 489 -30.23 -8.96 -17.76
C PHE A 489 -31.75 -8.75 -17.63
N PRO A 490 -32.47 -8.48 -18.73
CA PRO A 490 -33.88 -8.08 -18.70
C PRO A 490 -34.78 -9.13 -18.04
N ASP A 491 -34.59 -10.42 -18.34
CA ASP A 491 -35.41 -11.50 -17.77
C ASP A 491 -35.26 -11.61 -16.24
N GLN A 492 -34.03 -11.42 -15.75
CA GLN A 492 -33.75 -11.47 -14.31
C GLN A 492 -34.30 -10.22 -13.60
N ALA A 493 -34.24 -9.07 -14.26
CA ALA A 493 -34.86 -7.83 -13.79
C ALA A 493 -36.38 -8.00 -13.69
N GLU A 494 -37.02 -8.58 -14.71
CA GLU A 494 -38.48 -8.79 -14.71
C GLU A 494 -38.93 -9.80 -13.65
N ALA A 495 -38.16 -10.86 -13.42
CA ALA A 495 -38.41 -11.79 -12.32
C ALA A 495 -38.36 -11.10 -10.95
N LEU A 496 -37.42 -10.17 -10.76
CA LEU A 496 -37.35 -9.35 -9.54
C LEU A 496 -38.51 -8.37 -9.44
N ARG A 497 -38.91 -7.69 -10.53
CA ARG A 497 -40.09 -6.80 -10.56
C ARG A 497 -41.38 -7.54 -10.22
N SER A 498 -41.56 -8.73 -10.77
CA SER A 498 -42.70 -9.60 -10.45
C SER A 498 -42.72 -9.95 -8.96
N ARG A 499 -41.55 -10.20 -8.37
CA ARG A 499 -41.43 -10.44 -6.92
C ARG A 499 -41.71 -9.18 -6.08
N VAL A 500 -41.28 -8.01 -6.52
CA VAL A 500 -41.61 -6.71 -5.87
C VAL A 500 -43.14 -6.57 -5.77
N LYS A 501 -43.85 -6.76 -6.89
CA LYS A 501 -45.31 -6.72 -6.96
C LYS A 501 -45.99 -7.77 -6.08
N ALA A 502 -45.51 -9.01 -6.12
CA ALA A 502 -46.07 -10.10 -5.32
C ALA A 502 -45.95 -9.86 -3.80
N LEU A 503 -44.92 -9.12 -3.37
CA LEU A 503 -44.71 -8.74 -1.97
C LEU A 503 -45.38 -7.40 -1.60
N GLY A 504 -46.04 -6.73 -2.55
CA GLY A 504 -46.64 -5.40 -2.37
C GLY A 504 -45.63 -4.30 -2.06
N VAL A 505 -44.35 -4.49 -2.43
CA VAL A 505 -43.27 -3.53 -2.13
C VAL A 505 -43.43 -2.25 -2.96
N ASP A 506 -43.92 -2.38 -4.19
CA ASP A 506 -44.26 -1.28 -5.10
C ASP A 506 -45.35 -0.35 -4.56
N GLN A 507 -46.14 -0.78 -3.58
CA GLN A 507 -47.22 0.03 -2.99
C GLN A 507 -46.70 1.10 -2.01
N TRP A 508 -45.49 0.95 -1.49
CA TRP A 508 -44.90 1.85 -0.51
C TRP A 508 -43.48 2.32 -0.86
N LEU A 509 -42.84 1.66 -1.83
CA LEU A 509 -41.69 2.16 -2.57
C LEU A 509 -42.18 2.62 -3.94
N ASP A 510 -43.01 3.67 -3.93
CA ASP A 510 -43.93 4.06 -5.00
C ASP A 510 -43.33 5.01 -6.05
N TRP A 511 -42.06 5.41 -5.89
CA TRP A 511 -41.34 6.16 -6.92
C TRP A 511 -40.64 5.19 -7.87
N GLU A 512 -40.89 5.33 -9.18
CA GLU A 512 -40.42 4.40 -10.21
C GLU A 512 -38.91 4.12 -10.11
N PHE A 513 -38.10 5.17 -9.94
CA PHE A 513 -36.65 5.05 -9.85
C PHE A 513 -36.19 4.20 -8.65
N GLN A 514 -36.95 4.19 -7.55
CA GLN A 514 -36.60 3.42 -6.36
C GLN A 514 -36.76 1.92 -6.60
N VAL A 515 -37.81 1.52 -7.32
CA VAL A 515 -38.05 0.12 -7.69
C VAL A 515 -37.01 -0.34 -8.70
N ASP A 516 -36.72 0.46 -9.71
CA ASP A 516 -35.70 0.12 -10.70
C ASP A 516 -34.32 -0.04 -10.08
N ASP A 517 -33.93 0.87 -9.19
CA ASP A 517 -32.67 0.80 -8.48
C ASP A 517 -32.64 -0.38 -7.47
N LEU A 518 -33.77 -0.70 -6.81
CA LEU A 518 -33.88 -1.89 -5.96
C LEU A 518 -33.63 -3.17 -6.78
N VAL A 519 -34.26 -3.29 -7.94
CA VAL A 519 -34.09 -4.43 -8.85
C VAL A 519 -32.64 -4.50 -9.32
N GLU A 520 -32.09 -3.39 -9.80
CA GLU A 520 -30.73 -3.32 -10.33
C GLU A 520 -29.69 -3.69 -9.29
N THR A 521 -29.77 -3.10 -8.10
CA THR A 521 -28.84 -3.37 -7.00
C THR A 521 -28.94 -4.81 -6.51
N LEU A 522 -30.13 -5.44 -6.60
CA LEU A 522 -30.31 -6.87 -6.33
C LEU A 522 -29.80 -7.80 -7.44
N LEU A 523 -29.45 -7.30 -8.63
CA LEU A 523 -28.73 -8.10 -9.63
C LEU A 523 -27.23 -8.23 -9.29
N LYS A 524 -26.67 -7.33 -8.46
CA LYS A 524 -25.27 -7.39 -8.02
C LYS A 524 -24.98 -8.58 -7.10
N PRO A 525 -24.09 -9.52 -7.47
CA PRO A 525 -23.90 -10.75 -6.72
C PRO A 525 -23.41 -10.60 -5.27
N THR A 526 -22.68 -9.53 -4.94
CA THR A 526 -22.20 -9.26 -3.58
C THR A 526 -22.86 -8.04 -2.94
N GLY A 527 -23.48 -7.17 -3.74
CA GLY A 527 -24.06 -5.89 -3.32
C GLY A 527 -23.26 -4.71 -3.88
N CYS A 528 -23.61 -3.51 -3.44
CA CYS A 528 -23.01 -2.25 -3.88
C CYS A 528 -23.29 -1.15 -2.84
N VAL A 529 -22.72 0.03 -3.07
CA VAL A 529 -23.04 1.26 -2.35
C VAL A 529 -24.22 1.92 -3.05
N VAL A 530 -25.27 2.25 -2.32
CA VAL A 530 -26.37 3.09 -2.80
C VAL A 530 -26.18 4.48 -2.21
N ALA A 531 -25.70 5.37 -3.08
CA ALA A 531 -25.34 6.75 -2.78
C ALA A 531 -26.47 7.73 -3.16
N TRP A 532 -27.72 7.40 -2.82
CA TRP A 532 -28.83 8.31 -3.07
C TRP A 532 -28.71 9.56 -2.20
N GLU A 533 -28.96 10.72 -2.81
CA GLU A 533 -29.07 11.99 -2.10
C GLU A 533 -30.11 11.89 -0.96
N GLN A 534 -29.95 12.71 0.06
CA GLN A 534 -30.83 12.65 1.23
C GLN A 534 -32.28 12.95 0.85
N GLY A 535 -33.24 12.27 1.46
CA GLY A 535 -34.66 12.47 1.14
C GLY A 535 -35.19 11.56 0.02
N CYS A 536 -34.34 10.78 -0.65
CA CYS A 536 -34.78 9.82 -1.67
C CYS A 536 -35.36 8.50 -1.12
N GLY A 537 -35.66 8.38 0.18
CA GLY A 537 -36.32 7.18 0.75
C GLY A 537 -35.41 5.96 1.03
N LYS A 538 -34.15 6.17 1.45
CA LYS A 538 -33.17 5.08 1.70
C LYS A 538 -33.60 4.05 2.76
N SER A 539 -34.33 4.46 3.79
CA SER A 539 -34.80 3.57 4.86
C SER A 539 -35.78 2.51 4.32
N ARG A 540 -36.75 2.93 3.50
CA ARG A 540 -37.66 2.03 2.76
C ARG A 540 -36.87 1.07 1.85
N LEU A 541 -35.88 1.57 1.12
CA LEU A 541 -35.01 0.73 0.29
C LEU A 541 -34.30 -0.36 1.11
N ALA A 542 -33.81 -0.05 2.32
CA ALA A 542 -33.14 -1.03 3.18
C ALA A 542 -34.04 -2.23 3.51
N LEU A 543 -35.32 -1.97 3.81
CA LEU A 543 -36.33 -3.01 4.07
C LEU A 543 -36.64 -3.80 2.80
N ALA A 544 -36.84 -3.10 1.68
CA ALA A 544 -37.15 -3.70 0.38
C ALA A 544 -36.04 -4.65 -0.08
N LEU A 545 -34.77 -4.27 0.09
CA LEU A 545 -33.61 -5.12 -0.21
C LEU A 545 -33.69 -6.47 0.53
N ILE A 546 -34.03 -6.46 1.82
CA ILE A 546 -34.14 -7.69 2.61
C ILE A 546 -35.32 -8.53 2.13
N LEU A 547 -36.51 -7.95 2.00
CA LEU A 547 -37.75 -8.64 1.64
C LEU A 547 -37.64 -9.28 0.25
N VAL A 548 -37.24 -8.50 -0.76
CA VAL A 548 -37.17 -8.95 -2.17
C VAL A 548 -36.00 -9.89 -2.39
N SER A 549 -34.91 -9.81 -1.62
CA SER A 549 -33.83 -10.80 -1.71
C SER A 549 -34.24 -12.20 -1.25
N GLY A 550 -35.23 -12.31 -0.35
CA GLY A 550 -35.68 -13.59 0.19
C GLY A 550 -34.71 -14.25 1.16
N VAL A 551 -33.78 -13.50 1.75
CA VAL A 551 -32.87 -14.07 2.76
C VAL A 551 -33.64 -14.46 4.01
N LYS A 552 -33.22 -15.56 4.66
CA LYS A 552 -33.78 -16.00 5.94
C LYS A 552 -33.57 -14.96 7.05
N HIS A 553 -32.37 -14.36 7.08
CA HIS A 553 -32.00 -13.33 8.05
C HIS A 553 -31.26 -12.19 7.34
N GLY A 554 -31.91 -11.04 7.27
CA GLY A 554 -31.32 -9.75 6.90
C GLY A 554 -30.99 -8.93 8.15
N LEU A 555 -29.94 -8.11 8.07
CA LEU A 555 -29.52 -7.22 9.15
C LEU A 555 -29.36 -5.80 8.63
N ILE A 556 -30.01 -4.84 9.27
CA ILE A 556 -29.81 -3.41 9.05
C ILE A 556 -29.04 -2.87 10.26
N VAL A 557 -27.91 -2.22 9.98
CA VAL A 557 -27.08 -1.57 10.99
C VAL A 557 -27.25 -0.06 10.85
N VAL A 558 -27.69 0.58 11.92
CA VAL A 558 -27.99 2.03 11.95
C VAL A 558 -27.26 2.70 13.12
N GLU A 559 -27.29 4.02 13.20
CA GLU A 559 -26.92 4.73 14.43
C GLU A 559 -27.93 4.45 15.55
N SER A 560 -27.48 4.39 16.81
CA SER A 560 -28.37 4.12 17.95
C SER A 560 -29.59 5.03 18.01
N ARG A 561 -29.46 6.30 17.60
CA ARG A 561 -30.56 7.28 17.57
C ARG A 561 -31.61 7.02 16.47
N LEU A 562 -31.28 6.25 15.43
CA LEU A 562 -32.15 5.99 14.27
C LEU A 562 -33.01 4.73 14.46
N ILE A 563 -32.77 3.94 15.51
CA ILE A 563 -33.53 2.71 15.78
C ILE A 563 -35.02 3.01 15.93
N GLU A 564 -35.40 4.00 16.74
CA GLU A 564 -36.81 4.35 16.96
C GLU A 564 -37.46 4.92 15.70
N GLU A 565 -36.73 5.69 14.90
CA GLU A 565 -37.21 6.23 13.62
C GLU A 565 -37.50 5.10 12.64
N MET A 566 -36.57 4.13 12.52
CA MET A 566 -36.73 2.94 11.68
C MET A 566 -37.93 2.09 12.12
N LEU A 567 -38.16 1.92 13.42
CA LEU A 567 -39.32 1.18 13.94
C LEU A 567 -40.64 1.88 13.64
N LYS A 568 -40.69 3.21 13.75
CA LYS A 568 -41.88 4.00 13.36
C LYS A 568 -42.18 3.82 11.88
N GLU A 569 -41.16 3.84 11.04
CA GLU A 569 -41.31 3.62 9.60
C GLU A 569 -41.80 2.21 9.30
N VAL A 570 -41.20 1.18 9.90
CA VAL A 570 -41.68 -0.21 9.78
C VAL A 570 -43.14 -0.36 10.21
N GLY A 571 -43.56 0.31 11.29
CA GLY A 571 -44.94 0.26 11.78
C GLY A 571 -45.98 0.91 10.85
N GLN A 572 -45.55 1.70 9.87
CA GLN A 572 -46.41 2.28 8.83
C GLN A 572 -46.53 1.41 7.58
N LEU A 573 -45.68 0.37 7.47
CA LEU A 573 -45.61 -0.50 6.31
C LEU A 573 -46.38 -1.81 6.57
N PRO A 574 -46.82 -2.52 5.52
CA PRO A 574 -47.48 -3.82 5.64
C PRO A 574 -46.47 -4.94 5.98
N ILE A 575 -45.64 -4.72 7.01
CA ILE A 575 -44.63 -5.66 7.52
C ILE A 575 -45.10 -6.15 8.88
N SER A 576 -45.23 -7.46 9.06
CA SER A 576 -45.65 -8.02 10.35
C SER A 576 -44.57 -7.78 11.41
N ALA A 577 -45.00 -7.41 12.63
CA ALA A 577 -44.10 -7.24 13.77
C ALA A 577 -43.28 -8.51 14.06
N GLU A 578 -43.80 -9.70 13.74
CA GLU A 578 -43.11 -10.98 13.92
C GLU A 578 -41.93 -11.18 12.97
N GLN A 579 -41.88 -10.43 11.86
CA GLN A 579 -40.78 -10.46 10.89
C GLN A 579 -39.59 -9.61 11.33
N VAL A 580 -39.75 -8.78 12.37
CA VAL A 580 -38.81 -7.72 12.75
C VAL A 580 -38.27 -7.99 14.16
N LYS A 581 -36.95 -7.84 14.33
CA LYS A 581 -36.28 -8.00 15.63
C LYS A 581 -35.26 -6.89 15.86
N VAL A 582 -35.34 -6.23 17.01
CA VAL A 582 -34.26 -5.36 17.49
C VAL A 582 -33.33 -6.20 18.37
N ILE A 583 -32.03 -6.12 18.11
CA ILE A 583 -31.01 -6.85 18.89
C ILE A 583 -30.51 -5.93 20.00
N GLU A 584 -31.06 -6.11 21.20
CA GLU A 584 -30.74 -5.30 22.39
C GLU A 584 -29.97 -6.11 23.44
N SER A 585 -30.01 -7.44 23.36
CA SER A 585 -29.44 -8.35 24.35
C SER A 585 -28.76 -9.55 23.68
N ALA A 586 -27.98 -10.30 24.46
CA ALA A 586 -27.36 -11.54 24.00
C ALA A 586 -28.40 -12.61 23.63
N ALA A 587 -29.56 -12.61 24.31
CA ALA A 587 -30.63 -13.58 24.08
C ALA A 587 -31.26 -13.41 22.69
N ASP A 588 -31.37 -12.18 22.20
CA ASP A 588 -31.93 -11.87 20.88
C ASP A 588 -31.14 -12.51 19.74
N LEU A 589 -29.86 -12.82 19.96
CA LEU A 589 -29.02 -13.52 18.98
C LEU A 589 -29.48 -14.95 18.70
N ASN A 590 -30.35 -15.52 19.54
CA ASN A 590 -30.90 -16.86 19.34
C ASN A 590 -32.25 -16.85 18.60
N ASP A 591 -32.88 -15.68 18.46
CA ASP A 591 -34.20 -15.50 17.86
C ASP A 591 -34.17 -14.46 16.74
N LEU A 592 -33.32 -14.71 15.73
CA LEU A 592 -33.20 -13.85 14.57
C LEU A 592 -34.42 -13.98 13.66
N ARG A 593 -34.94 -12.85 13.20
CA ARG A 593 -36.09 -12.77 12.28
C ARG A 593 -35.64 -12.50 10.86
N GLN A 594 -36.59 -12.23 9.96
CA GLN A 594 -36.27 -11.88 8.58
C GLN A 594 -35.57 -10.52 8.50
N ILE A 595 -36.05 -9.54 9.24
CA ILE A 595 -35.46 -8.21 9.37
C ILE A 595 -34.94 -8.05 10.80
N ASN A 596 -33.64 -7.81 10.94
CA ASN A 596 -33.02 -7.55 12.24
C ASN A 596 -32.41 -6.15 12.26
N LEU A 597 -32.59 -5.41 13.33
CA LEU A 597 -32.05 -4.07 13.55
C LEU A 597 -31.01 -4.12 14.68
N ILE A 598 -29.86 -3.50 14.47
CA ILE A 598 -28.83 -3.33 15.51
C ILE A 598 -28.11 -2.00 15.31
N SER A 599 -27.65 -1.37 16.39
CA SER A 599 -26.83 -0.17 16.25
C SER A 599 -25.35 -0.49 16.03
N TYR A 600 -24.62 0.42 15.38
CA TYR A 600 -23.15 0.34 15.25
C TYR A 600 -22.46 0.20 16.61
N GLU A 601 -22.93 0.93 17.61
CA GLU A 601 -22.41 0.91 18.97
C GLU A 601 -22.58 -0.46 19.60
N ARG A 602 -23.76 -1.08 19.47
CA ARG A 602 -24.04 -2.40 20.00
C ARG A 602 -23.26 -3.49 19.26
N LEU A 603 -23.18 -3.39 17.94
CA LEU A 603 -22.56 -4.41 17.08
C LEU A 603 -21.08 -4.67 17.45
N ARG A 604 -20.35 -3.63 17.85
CA ARG A 604 -18.94 -3.73 18.27
C ARG A 604 -18.74 -4.15 19.73
N MET A 605 -19.78 -4.12 20.56
CA MET A 605 -19.65 -4.43 21.99
C MET A 605 -19.40 -5.93 22.21
N PRO A 606 -18.64 -6.31 23.26
CA PRO A 606 -18.64 -7.67 23.79
C PRO A 606 -20.05 -8.09 24.19
N VAL A 607 -20.43 -9.33 23.90
CA VAL A 607 -21.74 -9.89 24.30
C VAL A 607 -21.81 -10.11 25.81
N ASP A 608 -20.71 -10.60 26.38
CA ASP A 608 -20.52 -10.75 27.81
C ASP A 608 -19.08 -10.35 28.14
N LYS A 609 -18.92 -9.17 28.73
CA LYS A 609 -17.60 -8.62 29.08
C LYS A 609 -16.93 -9.42 30.21
N ALA A 610 -17.69 -10.05 31.09
CA ALA A 610 -17.16 -10.86 32.18
C ALA A 610 -16.62 -12.21 31.65
N ALA A 611 -17.30 -12.80 30.66
CA ALA A 611 -16.85 -14.05 30.03
C ALA A 611 -15.71 -13.83 29.00
N SER A 612 -15.83 -12.83 28.11
CA SER A 612 -14.80 -12.55 27.11
C SER A 612 -14.90 -11.16 26.49
N ALA A 613 -13.84 -10.38 26.60
CA ALA A 613 -13.71 -9.11 25.87
C ALA A 613 -13.59 -9.27 24.34
N ARG A 614 -13.35 -10.48 23.82
CA ARG A 614 -13.13 -10.72 22.38
C ARG A 614 -14.40 -11.14 21.63
N VAL A 615 -15.40 -11.67 22.32
CA VAL A 615 -16.62 -12.19 21.69
C VAL A 615 -17.65 -11.07 21.60
N THR A 616 -17.70 -10.41 20.45
CA THR A 616 -18.64 -9.31 20.17
C THR A 616 -19.96 -9.79 19.57
N TYR A 617 -20.96 -8.91 19.50
CA TYR A 617 -22.21 -9.17 18.77
C TYR A 617 -21.92 -9.52 17.30
N ALA A 618 -21.04 -8.75 16.65
CA ALA A 618 -20.57 -9.05 15.29
C ALA A 618 -19.95 -10.45 15.16
N HIS A 619 -19.16 -10.89 16.15
CA HIS A 619 -18.60 -12.24 16.17
C HIS A 619 -19.69 -13.31 16.23
N ARG A 620 -20.70 -13.15 17.10
CA ARG A 620 -21.81 -14.12 17.26
C ARG A 620 -22.76 -14.17 16.06
N LEU A 621 -22.82 -13.09 15.28
CA LEU A 621 -23.62 -12.99 14.05
C LEU A 621 -22.85 -13.43 12.79
N ARG A 622 -21.55 -13.75 12.92
CA ARG A 622 -20.69 -14.11 11.80
C ARG A 622 -21.29 -15.27 10.98
N ARG A 623 -21.42 -15.07 9.66
CA ARG A 623 -21.98 -16.02 8.68
C ARG A 623 -23.44 -16.42 8.90
N ARG A 624 -24.16 -15.80 9.84
CA ARG A 624 -25.60 -16.04 10.08
C ARG A 624 -26.51 -15.09 9.30
N ILE A 625 -25.94 -14.03 8.74
CA ILE A 625 -26.66 -12.99 8.00
C ILE A 625 -26.49 -13.20 6.49
N GLY A 626 -27.62 -13.28 5.78
CA GLY A 626 -27.66 -13.45 4.32
C GLY A 626 -27.45 -12.14 3.55
N LEU A 627 -28.05 -11.06 4.05
CA LEU A 627 -27.94 -9.71 3.49
C LEU A 627 -27.75 -8.70 4.63
N LEU A 628 -26.73 -7.87 4.49
CA LEU A 628 -26.39 -6.80 5.43
C LEU A 628 -26.59 -5.45 4.74
N VAL A 629 -27.31 -4.54 5.39
CA VAL A 629 -27.43 -3.14 5.02
C VAL A 629 -26.76 -2.30 6.09
N ALA A 630 -25.72 -1.54 5.72
CA ALA A 630 -25.06 -0.56 6.58
C ALA A 630 -25.57 0.84 6.21
N ASP A 631 -26.46 1.38 7.02
CA ASP A 631 -27.00 2.74 6.83
C ASP A 631 -26.08 3.79 7.46
N GLU A 632 -26.03 5.01 6.90
CA GLU A 632 -24.97 6.01 7.18
C GLU A 632 -23.57 5.35 7.14
N GLY A 633 -23.38 4.53 6.11
CA GLY A 633 -22.27 3.59 6.00
C GLY A 633 -20.95 4.23 5.56
N GLU A 634 -20.88 5.54 5.37
CA GLU A 634 -19.63 6.26 5.14
C GLU A 634 -18.65 6.19 6.33
N ARG A 635 -19.08 5.68 7.48
CA ARG A 635 -18.19 5.18 8.55
C ARG A 635 -17.14 4.19 8.06
N LEU A 636 -17.47 3.42 7.00
CA LEU A 636 -16.58 2.48 6.35
C LEU A 636 -15.37 3.14 5.68
N ALA A 637 -15.40 4.47 5.45
CA ALA A 637 -14.27 5.23 4.92
C ALA A 637 -13.02 5.07 5.81
N ASN A 638 -13.22 4.89 7.12
CA ASN A 638 -12.15 4.48 8.03
C ASN A 638 -12.31 2.99 8.42
N PRO A 639 -11.62 2.07 7.73
CA PRO A 639 -11.72 0.63 7.98
C PRO A 639 -10.93 0.16 9.21
N THR A 640 -10.13 1.04 9.84
CA THR A 640 -9.47 0.76 11.11
C THR A 640 -10.37 1.02 12.31
N SER A 641 -11.49 1.72 12.13
CA SER A 641 -12.45 1.95 13.20
C SER A 641 -13.08 0.64 13.68
N ASP A 642 -13.41 0.58 14.98
CA ASP A 642 -14.04 -0.61 15.56
C ASP A 642 -15.41 -0.90 14.95
N GLN A 643 -16.14 0.14 14.52
CA GLN A 643 -17.42 0.02 13.82
C GLN A 643 -17.24 -0.69 12.46
N SER A 644 -16.27 -0.24 11.66
CA SER A 644 -15.93 -0.90 10.39
C SER A 644 -15.46 -2.33 10.61
N ARG A 645 -14.55 -2.58 11.56
CA ARG A 645 -14.09 -3.93 11.89
C ARG A 645 -15.25 -4.86 12.26
N ALA A 646 -16.20 -4.38 13.05
CA ALA A 646 -17.39 -5.14 13.44
C ALA A 646 -18.27 -5.49 12.22
N LEU A 647 -18.53 -4.53 11.32
CA LEU A 647 -19.24 -4.81 10.06
C LEU A 647 -18.55 -5.90 9.23
N TRP A 648 -17.23 -5.80 9.03
CA TRP A 648 -16.46 -6.78 8.28
C TRP A 648 -16.45 -8.17 8.94
N GLN A 649 -16.50 -8.23 10.28
CA GLN A 649 -16.51 -9.49 11.03
C GLN A 649 -17.77 -10.33 10.77
N LEU A 650 -18.91 -9.68 10.46
CA LEU A 650 -20.18 -10.35 10.14
C LEU A 650 -20.04 -11.34 8.98
N SER A 651 -19.15 -11.06 8.01
CA SER A 651 -18.94 -11.93 6.84
C SER A 651 -20.25 -12.28 6.10
N ALA A 652 -21.16 -11.30 5.95
CA ALA A 652 -22.44 -11.48 5.29
C ALA A 652 -22.27 -11.81 3.79
N ARG A 653 -23.20 -12.58 3.22
CA ARG A 653 -23.10 -13.02 1.82
C ARG A 653 -23.34 -11.89 0.82
N ARG A 654 -24.27 -10.99 1.14
CA ARG A 654 -24.54 -9.75 0.39
C ARG A 654 -24.42 -8.55 1.31
N ARG A 655 -23.80 -7.47 0.85
CA ARG A 655 -23.45 -6.29 1.65
C ARG A 655 -23.81 -5.03 0.86
N PHE A 656 -24.74 -4.27 1.39
CA PHE A 656 -25.18 -2.99 0.86
C PHE A 656 -24.77 -1.87 1.82
N VAL A 657 -24.33 -0.76 1.26
CA VAL A 657 -23.98 0.44 2.02
C VAL A 657 -24.92 1.54 1.58
N LEU A 658 -25.73 2.09 2.48
CA LEU A 658 -26.59 3.23 2.18
C LEU A 658 -25.94 4.47 2.76
N THR A 659 -25.72 5.48 1.92
CA THR A 659 -25.17 6.78 2.36
C THR A 659 -25.60 7.87 1.40
N GLY A 660 -25.65 9.12 1.87
CA GLY A 660 -25.85 10.27 0.99
C GLY A 660 -24.55 10.98 0.62
N SER A 661 -23.42 10.53 1.16
CA SER A 661 -22.14 11.23 1.04
C SER A 661 -20.99 10.22 1.13
N PRO A 662 -20.79 9.37 0.10
CA PRO A 662 -19.78 8.31 0.14
C PRO A 662 -18.33 8.85 0.11
N ILE A 663 -18.13 10.09 -0.33
CA ILE A 663 -16.85 10.83 -0.29
C ILE A 663 -17.04 12.05 0.62
N PRO A 664 -16.99 11.91 1.96
CA PRO A 664 -17.20 13.04 2.86
C PRO A 664 -16.03 14.04 2.85
N ASN A 665 -14.79 13.60 2.65
CA ASN A 665 -13.60 14.46 2.73
C ASN A 665 -12.65 14.31 1.55
N TYR A 666 -12.18 13.10 1.26
CA TYR A 666 -11.15 12.88 0.25
C TYR A 666 -11.55 11.72 -0.66
N PRO A 667 -11.08 11.69 -1.92
CA PRO A 667 -11.41 10.60 -2.86
C PRO A 667 -11.15 9.19 -2.31
N ARG A 668 -10.17 9.03 -1.42
CA ARG A 668 -9.89 7.74 -0.75
C ARG A 668 -11.03 7.24 0.15
N ASP A 669 -11.95 8.09 0.57
CA ASP A 669 -13.04 7.71 1.48
C ASP A 669 -13.98 6.67 0.84
N ALA A 670 -14.21 6.74 -0.48
CA ALA A 670 -15.02 5.76 -1.20
C ALA A 670 -14.42 4.34 -1.15
N PHE A 671 -13.10 4.22 -1.00
CA PHE A 671 -12.40 2.95 -1.12
C PHE A 671 -12.89 1.92 -0.10
N GLY A 672 -13.04 2.32 1.17
CA GLY A 672 -13.52 1.43 2.22
C GLY A 672 -14.94 0.90 1.97
N LEU A 673 -15.80 1.72 1.35
CA LEU A 673 -17.19 1.38 1.04
C LEU A 673 -17.28 0.39 -0.12
N ILE A 674 -16.55 0.63 -1.21
CA ILE A 674 -16.55 -0.26 -2.38
C ILE A 674 -15.84 -1.59 -2.07
N ALA A 675 -14.76 -1.57 -1.27
CA ALA A 675 -14.10 -2.79 -0.84
C ALA A 675 -15.04 -3.66 0.03
N PHE A 676 -15.83 -3.00 0.88
CA PHE A 676 -16.81 -3.67 1.73
C PHE A 676 -17.99 -4.26 0.96
N SER A 677 -18.54 -3.58 -0.05
CA SER A 677 -19.71 -4.08 -0.79
C SER A 677 -19.34 -4.95 -2.00
N GLY A 678 -18.39 -4.47 -2.83
CA GLY A 678 -17.97 -5.07 -4.09
C GLY A 678 -16.90 -6.17 -3.98
N GLY A 679 -16.12 -6.19 -2.90
CA GLY A 679 -15.04 -7.17 -2.69
C GLY A 679 -13.71 -6.52 -2.37
N ASP A 680 -12.81 -7.25 -1.70
CA ASP A 680 -11.49 -6.75 -1.27
C ASP A 680 -10.41 -7.41 -2.13
N GLY A 681 -9.92 -6.70 -3.14
CA GLY A 681 -8.94 -7.19 -4.13
C GLY A 681 -9.44 -8.39 -4.93
N THR A 682 -10.64 -8.26 -5.50
CA THR A 682 -11.28 -9.23 -6.41
C THR A 682 -11.13 -8.79 -7.86
N ALA A 683 -11.41 -9.66 -8.84
CA ALA A 683 -11.35 -9.27 -10.25
C ALA A 683 -12.30 -8.12 -10.61
N ALA A 684 -13.44 -7.98 -9.92
CA ALA A 684 -14.35 -6.84 -10.10
C ALA A 684 -13.95 -5.57 -9.33
N GLN A 685 -13.10 -5.70 -8.30
CA GLN A 685 -12.60 -4.58 -7.48
C GLN A 685 -11.16 -4.90 -7.08
N PRO A 686 -10.17 -4.59 -7.95
CA PRO A 686 -8.81 -5.12 -7.83
C PRO A 686 -8.02 -4.50 -6.67
N TYR A 687 -8.43 -3.33 -6.19
CA TYR A 687 -7.76 -2.66 -5.07
C TYR A 687 -8.09 -3.33 -3.74
N GLY A 688 -7.14 -4.05 -3.15
CA GLY A 688 -7.30 -4.63 -1.81
C GLY A 688 -7.03 -3.65 -0.66
N TYR A 689 -7.97 -3.50 0.26
CA TYR A 689 -7.70 -2.86 1.55
C TYR A 689 -6.89 -3.80 2.47
N ARG A 690 -7.21 -5.11 2.49
CA ARG A 690 -6.51 -6.11 3.32
C ARG A 690 -5.62 -7.05 2.51
N VAL A 691 -5.84 -7.11 1.20
CA VAL A 691 -5.07 -7.94 0.26
C VAL A 691 -4.27 -7.04 -0.70
N GLY A 692 -3.43 -7.65 -1.55
CA GLY A 692 -2.69 -6.91 -2.57
C GLY A 692 -3.59 -6.36 -3.68
N TYR A 693 -3.05 -5.46 -4.49
CA TYR A 693 -3.68 -5.02 -5.74
C TYR A 693 -3.65 -6.16 -6.76
N LEU A 694 -4.81 -6.63 -7.18
CA LEU A 694 -4.89 -7.75 -8.11
C LEU A 694 -4.48 -7.32 -9.53
N GLU A 695 -3.43 -7.94 -10.06
CA GLU A 695 -2.95 -7.73 -11.43
C GLU A 695 -3.04 -9.00 -12.25
N GLN A 696 -3.29 -8.87 -13.55
CA GLN A 696 -3.29 -10.00 -14.48
C GLN A 696 -1.94 -10.73 -14.48
N ASN A 697 -0.82 -10.00 -14.38
CA ASN A 697 0.53 -10.59 -14.42
C ASN A 697 0.88 -11.46 -13.19
N TRP A 698 0.04 -11.50 -12.16
CA TRP A 698 0.24 -12.38 -11.00
C TRP A 698 0.24 -13.87 -11.36
N ILE A 699 -0.27 -14.24 -12.53
CA ILE A 699 -0.16 -15.59 -13.07
C ILE A 699 1.31 -15.97 -13.38
N ASN A 700 2.11 -14.99 -13.78
CA ASN A 700 3.53 -15.18 -14.11
C ASN A 700 4.42 -14.94 -12.88
N SER A 701 4.23 -13.81 -12.19
CA SER A 701 5.03 -13.45 -11.02
C SER A 701 4.32 -12.43 -10.13
N VAL A 702 4.42 -12.63 -8.81
CA VAL A 702 4.03 -11.66 -7.77
C VAL A 702 5.24 -10.97 -7.14
N GLU A 703 6.42 -11.04 -7.77
CA GLU A 703 7.66 -10.44 -7.25
C GLU A 703 7.56 -8.93 -7.01
N TYR A 704 6.80 -8.22 -7.83
CA TYR A 704 6.57 -6.78 -7.71
C TYR A 704 5.16 -6.44 -7.23
N ALA A 705 4.45 -7.40 -6.64
CA ALA A 705 3.09 -7.18 -6.17
C ALA A 705 3.04 -6.07 -5.12
N MET A 706 2.07 -5.17 -5.25
CA MET A 706 1.86 -4.04 -4.34
C MET A 706 0.67 -4.27 -3.42
N ARG A 707 0.67 -3.65 -2.23
CA ARG A 707 -0.53 -3.59 -1.39
C ARG A 707 -1.60 -2.78 -2.13
N GLY A 708 -2.87 -3.19 -2.05
CA GLY A 708 -3.93 -2.48 -2.75
C GLY A 708 -4.12 -1.04 -2.28
N VAL A 709 -3.88 -0.76 -1.00
CA VAL A 709 -3.87 0.60 -0.44
C VAL A 709 -2.77 1.49 -1.01
N ASP A 710 -1.60 0.92 -1.34
CA ASP A 710 -0.50 1.69 -1.92
C ASP A 710 -0.80 1.99 -3.38
N ARG A 711 -1.26 0.97 -4.13
CA ARG A 711 -1.66 1.16 -5.53
C ARG A 711 -2.80 2.16 -5.67
N PHE A 712 -3.84 2.08 -4.84
CA PHE A 712 -4.94 3.04 -4.84
C PHE A 712 -4.44 4.47 -4.61
N ARG A 713 -3.50 4.64 -3.67
CA ARG A 713 -2.91 5.95 -3.39
C ARG A 713 -2.14 6.45 -4.61
N ASP A 714 -1.33 5.61 -5.23
CA ASP A 714 -0.50 6.02 -6.37
C ASP A 714 -1.36 6.35 -7.61
N ASP A 715 -2.49 5.65 -7.81
CA ASP A 715 -3.39 5.89 -8.95
C ASP A 715 -4.33 7.09 -8.75
N PHE A 716 -4.76 7.39 -7.51
CA PHE A 716 -5.87 8.33 -7.27
C PHE A 716 -5.60 9.47 -6.28
N VAL A 717 -4.59 9.35 -5.42
CA VAL A 717 -4.34 10.35 -4.37
C VAL A 717 -3.30 11.35 -4.83
N VAL A 718 -3.69 12.63 -4.86
CA VAL A 718 -2.78 13.72 -5.18
C VAL A 718 -2.05 14.18 -3.92
N LEU A 719 -0.73 14.21 -4.00
CA LEU A 719 0.16 14.72 -2.95
C LEU A 719 0.87 15.98 -3.47
N GLU A 720 0.51 17.15 -2.95
CA GLU A 720 1.16 18.42 -3.26
C GLU A 720 2.21 18.77 -2.20
N TRP A 721 3.24 19.50 -2.60
CA TRP A 721 4.30 19.96 -1.68
C TRP A 721 3.79 21.12 -0.83
N VAL A 722 4.03 21.03 0.47
CA VAL A 722 3.56 22.03 1.46
C VAL A 722 4.64 23.03 1.82
N THR A 723 5.90 22.69 1.54
CA THR A 723 7.05 23.49 1.93
C THR A 723 7.85 23.91 0.70
N TRP A 724 8.28 25.18 0.68
CA TRP A 724 9.19 25.74 -0.33
C TRP A 724 10.57 25.06 -0.36
N GLN A 725 10.94 24.33 0.72
CA GLN A 725 12.20 23.57 0.80
C GLN A 725 12.45 22.63 -0.39
N PHE A 726 11.40 22.08 -1.02
CA PHE A 726 11.60 21.23 -2.19
C PHE A 726 11.89 22.06 -3.45
N ALA A 727 11.24 23.21 -3.60
CA ALA A 727 11.54 24.14 -4.69
C ALA A 727 12.98 24.67 -4.61
N GLU A 728 13.53 24.77 -3.40
CA GLU A 728 14.91 25.24 -3.15
C GLU A 728 15.97 24.13 -3.22
N SER A 729 15.69 22.94 -2.67
CA SER A 729 16.68 21.86 -2.52
C SER A 729 16.55 20.72 -3.53
N LEU A 730 15.37 20.57 -4.16
CA LEU A 730 14.97 19.42 -4.99
C LEU A 730 15.13 18.05 -4.30
N GLN A 731 15.39 18.01 -2.99
CA GLN A 731 15.70 16.81 -2.22
C GLN A 731 14.84 16.70 -0.96
N ASP A 732 14.57 17.82 -0.29
CA ASP A 732 13.88 17.87 1.00
C ASP A 732 12.51 18.56 0.90
N GLY A 733 11.51 18.04 1.63
CA GLY A 733 10.22 18.70 1.81
C GLY A 733 9.11 17.76 2.32
N ALA A 734 7.97 18.33 2.69
CA ALA A 734 6.80 17.56 3.10
C ALA A 734 5.70 17.63 2.03
N LYS A 735 5.17 16.48 1.62
CA LYS A 735 3.96 16.41 0.79
C LYS A 735 2.72 16.19 1.66
N ARG A 736 1.60 16.84 1.33
CA ARG A 736 0.30 16.56 1.94
C ARG A 736 -0.70 16.18 0.85
N GLU A 737 -1.64 15.34 1.27
CA GLU A 737 -2.78 15.00 0.42
C GLU A 737 -3.71 16.19 0.29
N VAL A 738 -4.03 16.53 -0.96
CA VAL A 738 -5.04 17.53 -1.30
C VAL A 738 -6.32 16.81 -1.76
N PRO A 739 -7.50 17.40 -1.57
CA PRO A 739 -8.76 16.82 -2.02
C PRO A 739 -8.93 17.01 -3.53
N LYS A 740 -8.01 16.43 -4.31
CA LYS A 740 -8.03 16.31 -5.78
C LYS A 740 -7.95 14.83 -6.17
N ILE A 741 -8.44 14.49 -7.35
CA ILE A 741 -8.39 13.13 -7.89
C ILE A 741 -7.24 13.04 -8.88
N GLY A 742 -6.30 12.12 -8.66
CA GLY A 742 -5.12 11.99 -9.52
C GLY A 742 -5.42 11.49 -10.94
N ASN A 743 -6.21 10.42 -11.06
CA ASN A 743 -6.68 9.91 -12.36
C ASN A 743 -8.21 9.81 -12.35
N LEU A 744 -8.87 10.87 -12.80
CA LEU A 744 -10.33 10.99 -12.77
C LEU A 744 -11.04 9.91 -13.59
N HIS A 745 -10.55 9.62 -14.80
CA HIS A 745 -11.14 8.61 -15.67
C HIS A 745 -11.11 7.22 -15.03
N LEU A 746 -9.93 6.79 -14.56
CA LEU A 746 -9.77 5.50 -13.89
C LEU A 746 -10.56 5.45 -12.58
N TYR A 747 -10.69 6.59 -11.87
CA TYR A 747 -11.47 6.68 -10.65
C TYR A 747 -12.96 6.48 -10.91
N ARG A 748 -13.52 7.16 -11.93
CA ARG A 748 -14.92 6.98 -12.38
C ARG A 748 -15.18 5.54 -12.82
N ALA A 749 -14.30 4.97 -13.63
CA ALA A 749 -14.39 3.57 -14.08
C ALA A 749 -14.35 2.58 -12.90
N MET A 750 -13.52 2.85 -11.88
CA MET A 750 -13.48 2.06 -10.66
C MET A 750 -14.79 2.18 -9.86
N LEU A 751 -15.40 3.36 -9.76
CA LEU A 751 -16.63 3.55 -8.98
C LEU A 751 -17.89 3.01 -9.67
N ALA A 752 -17.97 3.07 -11.00
CA ALA A 752 -19.19 2.79 -11.76
C ALA A 752 -19.84 1.42 -11.49
N PRO A 753 -19.10 0.31 -11.29
CA PRO A 753 -19.71 -0.99 -10.95
C PRO A 753 -20.19 -1.10 -9.51
N HIS A 754 -19.76 -0.21 -8.62
CA HIS A 754 -19.90 -0.39 -7.17
C HIS A 754 -20.75 0.68 -6.50
N ILE A 755 -21.01 1.81 -7.15
CA ILE A 755 -21.83 2.90 -6.58
C ILE A 755 -23.04 3.18 -7.47
N LYS A 756 -24.24 3.07 -6.88
CA LYS A 756 -25.49 3.55 -7.45
C LYS A 756 -25.75 4.97 -6.95
N ARG A 757 -25.52 5.97 -7.80
CA ARG A 757 -25.72 7.39 -7.47
C ARG A 757 -27.08 7.89 -7.96
N ARG A 758 -27.76 8.70 -7.14
CA ARG A 758 -28.98 9.44 -7.51
C ARG A 758 -28.96 10.85 -6.93
N LEU A 759 -29.14 11.85 -7.79
CA LEU A 759 -29.29 13.27 -7.48
C LEU A 759 -30.77 13.69 -7.52
N VAL A 760 -31.15 14.65 -6.67
CA VAL A 760 -32.52 15.19 -6.68
C VAL A 760 -32.84 15.90 -8.00
N ALA A 761 -31.82 16.50 -8.63
CA ALA A 761 -31.97 17.22 -9.89
C ALA A 761 -32.10 16.30 -11.12
N GLU A 762 -31.85 14.99 -10.99
CA GLU A 762 -32.02 14.04 -12.10
C GLU A 762 -33.46 14.03 -12.63
N PRO A 763 -33.70 13.85 -13.94
CA PRO A 763 -35.04 13.88 -14.52
C PRO A 763 -36.00 12.83 -13.95
N GLU A 764 -35.49 11.65 -13.54
CA GLU A 764 -36.31 10.58 -12.95
C GLU A 764 -36.69 10.86 -11.50
N VAL A 765 -35.82 11.56 -10.77
CA VAL A 765 -36.01 11.86 -9.34
C VAL A 765 -36.82 13.15 -9.17
N SER A 766 -36.55 14.17 -10.00
CA SER A 766 -37.21 15.47 -9.95
C SER A 766 -38.71 15.43 -10.29
N ARG A 767 -39.20 14.35 -10.88
CA ARG A 767 -40.64 14.05 -11.04
C ARG A 767 -41.36 13.93 -9.70
N TYR A 768 -40.66 13.43 -8.68
CA TYR A 768 -41.21 13.17 -7.34
C TYR A 768 -40.72 14.16 -6.30
N ILE A 769 -39.49 14.67 -6.47
CA ILE A 769 -38.84 15.58 -5.53
C ILE A 769 -38.47 16.87 -6.24
N GLN A 770 -39.29 17.91 -6.07
CA GLN A 770 -38.97 19.24 -6.57
C GLN A 770 -38.42 20.09 -5.44
N ILE A 771 -37.14 20.43 -5.53
CA ILE A 771 -36.46 21.32 -4.60
C ILE A 771 -35.72 22.36 -5.45
N GLU A 772 -36.08 23.62 -5.29
CA GLU A 772 -35.34 24.72 -5.92
C GLU A 772 -33.92 24.79 -5.35
N PRO A 773 -32.89 24.99 -6.19
CA PRO A 773 -31.51 25.09 -5.72
C PRO A 773 -31.35 26.31 -4.80
N PRO A 774 -30.57 26.20 -3.71
CA PRO A 774 -30.29 27.34 -2.83
C PRO A 774 -29.48 28.42 -3.56
N GLN A 775 -29.69 29.67 -3.17
CA GLN A 775 -28.82 30.79 -3.51
C GLN A 775 -27.72 30.92 -2.47
N PHE A 776 -26.47 31.02 -2.92
CA PHE A 776 -25.31 31.21 -2.07
C PHE A 776 -24.86 32.67 -2.11
N GLU A 777 -24.56 33.23 -0.94
CA GLU A 777 -24.03 34.58 -0.75
C GLU A 777 -22.83 34.49 0.20
N VAL A 778 -21.74 35.18 -0.12
CA VAL A 778 -20.61 35.38 0.79
C VAL A 778 -20.65 36.83 1.24
N GLU A 779 -20.85 37.03 2.54
CA GLU A 779 -20.78 38.32 3.20
C GLU A 779 -19.37 38.51 3.76
N THR A 780 -18.56 39.27 3.05
CA THR A 780 -17.23 39.69 3.50
C THR A 780 -17.38 40.79 4.54
N VAL A 781 -16.89 40.53 5.76
CA VAL A 781 -17.04 41.41 6.92
C VAL A 781 -15.73 42.14 7.19
N ASP A 782 -15.78 43.47 7.24
CA ASP A 782 -14.61 44.28 7.56
C ASP A 782 -14.14 44.09 9.00
N TRP A 783 -12.82 44.08 9.15
CA TRP A 783 -12.17 43.94 10.45
C TRP A 783 -12.32 45.20 11.32
N ASP A 784 -12.64 44.99 12.59
CA ASP A 784 -12.44 45.97 13.64
C ASP A 784 -10.98 45.97 14.06
N ARG A 785 -10.39 47.13 14.34
CA ARG A 785 -8.96 47.24 14.70
C ARG A 785 -8.60 46.37 15.91
N GLY A 786 -9.43 46.34 16.95
CA GLY A 786 -9.18 45.54 18.14
C GLY A 786 -9.31 44.04 17.87
N HIS A 787 -10.29 43.65 17.05
CA HIS A 787 -10.49 42.25 16.66
C HIS A 787 -9.35 41.74 15.76
N LEU A 788 -8.92 42.54 14.79
CA LEU A 788 -7.79 42.21 13.91
C LEU A 788 -6.49 42.05 14.69
N ALA A 789 -6.21 42.96 15.62
CA ALA A 789 -5.01 42.89 16.44
C ALA A 789 -4.95 41.60 17.28
N ALA A 790 -6.06 41.20 17.91
CA ALA A 790 -6.14 39.95 18.66
C ALA A 790 -6.00 38.71 17.76
N TYR A 791 -6.61 38.72 16.58
CA TYR A 791 -6.48 37.64 15.60
C TYR A 791 -5.03 37.48 15.13
N LEU A 792 -4.37 38.60 14.78
CA LEU A 792 -2.99 38.60 14.32
C LEU A 792 -2.02 38.09 15.37
N ARG A 793 -2.20 38.45 16.64
CA ARG A 793 -1.38 37.93 17.73
C ARG A 793 -1.47 36.41 17.84
N ALA A 794 -2.69 35.85 17.78
CA ALA A 794 -2.88 34.40 17.83
C ALA A 794 -2.29 33.70 16.59
N ALA A 795 -2.43 34.30 15.41
CA ALA A 795 -1.90 33.77 14.15
C ALA A 795 -0.35 33.82 14.11
N ASP A 796 0.26 34.94 14.49
CA ASP A 796 1.72 35.11 14.56
C ASP A 796 2.32 34.17 15.60
N GLU A 797 1.73 34.05 16.80
CA GLU A 797 2.20 33.10 17.83
C GLU A 797 2.18 31.66 17.32
N PHE A 798 1.13 31.27 16.59
CA PHE A 798 1.07 29.95 15.94
C PHE A 798 2.15 29.79 14.87
N ALA A 799 2.29 30.77 13.98
CA ALA A 799 3.24 30.72 12.87
C ALA A 799 4.69 30.66 13.36
N ASP A 800 5.08 31.50 14.32
CA ASP A 800 6.43 31.55 14.88
C ASP A 800 6.80 30.23 15.57
N TRP A 801 5.88 29.71 16.40
CA TRP A 801 6.06 28.40 17.01
C TRP A 801 6.15 27.27 15.99
N TYR A 802 5.31 27.30 14.94
CA TYR A 802 5.32 26.25 13.92
C TYR A 802 6.66 26.26 13.18
N ARG A 803 7.15 27.44 12.77
CA ARG A 803 8.46 27.59 12.14
C ARG A 803 9.59 27.12 13.05
N SER A 804 9.57 27.46 14.33
CA SER A 804 10.64 27.09 15.28
C SER A 804 10.63 25.62 15.67
N SER A 805 9.47 24.97 15.63
CA SER A 805 9.27 23.64 16.21
C SER A 805 9.03 22.54 15.17
N ARG A 806 8.95 22.88 13.86
CA ARG A 806 8.56 21.91 12.80
C ARG A 806 9.42 20.65 12.72
N ASP A 807 10.71 20.76 13.06
CA ASP A 807 11.66 19.65 12.98
C ASP A 807 11.69 18.80 14.27
N ASP A 808 11.09 19.28 15.35
CA ASP A 808 10.92 18.53 16.60
C ASP A 808 9.60 17.73 16.59
N LYS A 809 9.72 16.42 16.32
CA LYS A 809 8.58 15.48 16.30
C LYS A 809 7.81 15.38 17.62
N LYS A 810 8.39 15.73 18.77
CA LYS A 810 7.68 15.75 20.06
C LYS A 810 6.93 17.05 20.28
N ALA A 811 7.55 18.18 19.97
CA ALA A 811 6.93 19.51 20.09
C ALA A 811 5.84 19.72 19.03
N CYS A 812 6.11 19.36 17.77
CA CYS A 812 5.20 19.47 16.63
C CYS A 812 4.40 18.17 16.40
N ASN A 813 3.73 17.69 17.45
CA ASN A 813 2.78 16.60 17.34
C ASN A 813 1.39 17.11 16.91
N LEU A 814 0.57 16.22 16.35
CA LEU A 814 -0.76 16.58 15.81
C LEU A 814 -1.67 17.26 16.84
N VAL A 815 -1.60 16.87 18.12
CA VAL A 815 -2.44 17.43 19.18
C VAL A 815 -2.08 18.89 19.43
N THR A 816 -0.79 19.24 19.48
CA THR A 816 -0.33 20.61 19.65
C THR A 816 -0.71 21.49 18.44
N ILE A 817 -0.55 20.97 17.22
CA ILE A 817 -0.95 21.69 16.00
C ILE A 817 -2.45 21.99 16.00
N LEU A 818 -3.29 20.99 16.30
CA LEU A 818 -4.74 21.16 16.35
C LEU A 818 -5.18 22.14 17.45
N ALA A 819 -4.53 22.12 18.61
CA ALA A 819 -4.82 23.05 19.70
C ALA A 819 -4.55 24.51 19.29
N ARG A 820 -3.45 24.77 18.58
CA ARG A 820 -3.08 26.12 18.15
C ARG A 820 -3.89 26.61 16.95
N ILE A 821 -4.20 25.75 15.97
CA ILE A 821 -5.17 26.09 14.90
C ILE A 821 -6.53 26.44 15.52
N ARG A 822 -6.92 25.72 16.57
CA ARG A 822 -8.14 26.01 17.31
C ARG A 822 -8.08 27.38 17.99
N ALA A 823 -6.95 27.80 18.56
CA ALA A 823 -6.79 29.14 19.10
C ALA A 823 -6.98 30.22 18.02
N VAL A 824 -6.35 30.07 16.85
CA VAL A 824 -6.55 30.97 15.70
C VAL A 824 -8.03 31.03 15.30
N HIS A 825 -8.70 29.87 15.18
CA HIS A 825 -10.13 29.80 14.90
C HIS A 825 -11.00 30.49 15.97
N PHE A 826 -10.65 30.35 17.26
CA PHE A 826 -11.35 31.02 18.35
C PHE A 826 -11.11 32.54 18.35
N SER A 827 -9.92 33.01 18.00
CA SER A 827 -9.65 34.46 17.91
C SER A 827 -10.48 35.14 16.82
N ALA A 828 -10.73 34.47 15.69
CA ALA A 828 -11.63 34.97 14.64
C ALA A 828 -13.11 34.98 15.09
N ASN A 829 -13.55 33.94 15.81
CA ASN A 829 -14.98 33.66 15.99
C ASN A 829 -15.52 33.89 17.41
N TYR A 830 -14.77 33.59 18.48
CA TYR A 830 -15.26 33.72 19.85
C TYR A 830 -14.14 34.01 20.86
N PRO A 831 -13.45 35.17 20.75
CA PRO A 831 -12.38 35.56 21.67
C PRO A 831 -12.86 35.75 23.11
N GLN A 832 -14.15 35.99 23.32
CA GLN A 832 -14.74 36.18 24.65
C GLN A 832 -14.79 34.91 25.50
N PHE A 833 -14.46 33.75 24.91
CA PHE A 833 -14.37 32.49 25.65
C PHE A 833 -13.19 32.46 26.63
N GLY A 834 -12.12 33.22 26.37
CA GLY A 834 -10.90 33.20 27.20
C GLY A 834 -10.09 31.91 27.05
N MET A 835 -9.84 31.48 25.81
CA MET A 835 -8.98 30.33 25.50
C MET A 835 -7.50 30.69 25.66
N ASP A 836 -6.68 29.78 26.16
CA ASP A 836 -5.22 29.95 26.18
C ASP A 836 -4.69 30.24 24.76
N GLY A 837 -3.88 31.29 24.61
CA GLY A 837 -3.38 31.76 23.32
C GLY A 837 -4.37 32.65 22.53
N VAL A 838 -5.51 33.02 23.14
CA VAL A 838 -6.48 33.95 22.55
C VAL A 838 -6.72 35.10 23.52
N GLU A 839 -6.50 36.33 23.05
CA GLU A 839 -6.78 37.51 23.85
C GLU A 839 -8.28 37.73 24.04
N TYR A 840 -8.65 38.06 25.27
CA TYR A 840 -10.04 38.35 25.63
C TYR A 840 -10.46 39.73 25.11
N ILE A 841 -11.57 39.76 24.37
CA ILE A 841 -12.22 41.00 23.92
C ILE A 841 -13.54 41.16 24.67
N GLY A 842 -13.76 42.29 25.35
CA GLY A 842 -15.00 42.49 26.12
C GLY A 842 -16.24 42.82 25.27
N GLY A 843 -16.06 43.43 24.09
CA GLY A 843 -17.13 43.83 23.18
C GLY A 843 -17.47 42.79 22.11
N LEU A 844 -18.47 43.10 21.27
CA LEU A 844 -18.81 42.28 20.10
C LEU A 844 -17.74 42.40 19.01
N THR A 845 -17.37 41.27 18.41
CA THR A 845 -16.46 41.23 17.26
C THR A 845 -17.16 41.74 15.99
N SER A 846 -16.39 42.05 14.93
CA SER A 846 -16.96 42.44 13.64
C SER A 846 -17.97 41.42 13.12
N LYS A 847 -17.62 40.14 13.19
CA LYS A 847 -18.46 39.03 12.72
C LYS A 847 -19.76 38.90 13.53
N GLN A 848 -19.69 39.07 14.84
CA GLN A 848 -20.87 39.06 15.72
C GLN A 848 -21.81 40.23 15.41
N ARG A 849 -21.27 41.44 15.20
CA ARG A 849 -22.06 42.61 14.79
C ARG A 849 -22.74 42.41 13.44
N ALA A 850 -22.03 41.86 12.45
CA ALA A 850 -22.58 41.57 11.12
C ALA A 850 -23.76 40.59 11.19
N ILE A 851 -23.63 39.52 11.97
CA ILE A 851 -24.72 38.53 12.16
C ILE A 851 -25.93 39.14 12.86
N VAL A 852 -25.71 39.94 13.90
CA VAL A 852 -26.80 40.64 14.59
C VAL A 852 -27.51 41.60 13.61
N ALA A 853 -26.76 42.35 12.81
CA ALA A 853 -27.32 43.24 11.79
C ALA A 853 -28.13 42.47 10.74
N ARG A 854 -27.59 41.37 10.19
CA ARG A 854 -28.28 40.53 9.20
C ARG A 854 -29.55 39.89 9.77
N MET A 855 -29.50 39.36 11.00
CA MET A 855 -30.67 38.79 11.66
C MET A 855 -31.77 39.83 11.93
N ARG A 856 -31.40 41.08 12.26
CA ARG A 856 -32.36 42.18 12.39
C ARG A 856 -33.02 42.54 11.06
N ALA A 857 -32.26 42.55 9.95
CA ALA A 857 -32.82 42.75 8.62
C ALA A 857 -33.81 41.64 8.23
N ILE A 858 -33.45 40.37 8.50
CA ILE A 858 -34.33 39.21 8.28
C ILE A 858 -35.61 39.31 9.13
N ALA A 859 -35.49 39.74 10.40
CA ALA A 859 -36.64 39.98 11.26
C ALA A 859 -37.57 41.06 10.69
N ALA A 860 -37.01 42.14 10.15
CA ALA A 860 -37.77 43.22 9.52
C ALA A 860 -38.49 42.78 8.23
N GLU A 861 -37.95 41.80 7.51
CA GLU A 861 -38.61 41.12 6.37
C GLU A 861 -39.73 40.16 6.81
N GLY A 862 -39.87 39.88 8.11
CA GLY A 862 -40.83 38.88 8.63
C GLY A 862 -40.44 37.44 8.30
N LYS A 863 -39.17 37.19 7.99
CA LYS A 863 -38.64 35.88 7.59
C LYS A 863 -37.94 35.18 8.74
N GLN A 864 -37.71 33.87 8.61
CA GLN A 864 -37.02 33.07 9.62
C GLN A 864 -35.64 32.62 9.16
N ALA A 865 -34.70 32.44 10.09
CA ALA A 865 -33.33 32.03 9.80
C ALA A 865 -32.80 30.98 10.78
N ILE A 866 -31.84 30.19 10.32
CA ILE A 866 -31.03 29.30 11.18
C ILE A 866 -29.60 29.83 11.18
N VAL A 867 -29.07 30.12 12.37
CA VAL A 867 -27.67 30.50 12.54
C VAL A 867 -26.89 29.29 13.01
N PHE A 868 -25.90 28.86 12.23
CA PHE A 868 -25.01 27.78 12.58
C PHE A 868 -23.65 28.30 13.05
N ALA A 869 -23.25 27.88 14.25
CA ALA A 869 -21.89 28.09 14.77
C ALA A 869 -21.32 26.78 15.37
N GLU A 870 -20.01 26.71 15.56
CA GLU A 870 -19.37 25.57 16.20
C GLU A 870 -19.54 25.58 17.73
N ASN A 871 -19.45 26.75 18.36
CA ASN A 871 -19.46 26.88 19.82
C ASN A 871 -20.86 27.26 20.36
N PRO A 872 -21.39 26.56 21.38
CA PRO A 872 -22.61 26.96 22.09
C PRO A 872 -22.58 28.38 22.67
N GLY A 873 -21.46 28.79 23.28
CA GLY A 873 -21.35 30.07 23.98
C GLY A 873 -21.50 31.29 23.06
N VAL A 874 -21.01 31.21 21.82
CA VAL A 874 -21.23 32.31 20.85
C VAL A 874 -22.69 32.37 20.42
N LEU A 875 -23.40 31.24 20.33
CA LEU A 875 -24.83 31.21 20.02
C LEU A 875 -25.64 31.86 21.14
N ASP A 876 -25.31 31.58 22.41
CA ASP A 876 -25.95 32.19 23.56
C ASP A 876 -25.64 33.69 23.70
N LEU A 877 -24.43 34.11 23.32
CA LEU A 877 -24.07 35.52 23.21
C LEU A 877 -24.91 36.22 22.14
N LEU A 878 -24.94 35.68 20.92
CA LEU A 878 -25.74 36.23 19.82
C LEU A 878 -27.23 36.25 20.15
N ALA A 879 -27.75 35.21 20.83
CA ALA A 879 -29.15 35.16 21.25
C ALA A 879 -29.51 36.28 22.22
N ARG A 880 -28.63 36.60 23.19
CA ARG A 880 -28.82 37.70 24.15
C ARG A 880 -28.79 39.07 23.47
N GLU A 881 -27.85 39.29 22.57
CA GLU A 881 -27.76 40.55 21.80
C GLU A 881 -28.97 40.74 20.88
N LEU A 882 -29.46 39.67 20.25
CA LEU A 882 -30.66 39.72 19.43
C LEU A 882 -31.91 40.02 20.24
N ASP A 883 -32.04 39.43 21.44
CA ASP A 883 -33.15 39.69 22.36
C ASP A 883 -33.15 41.15 22.83
N ALA A 884 -31.98 41.74 23.12
CA ALA A 884 -31.84 43.16 23.43
C ALA A 884 -32.28 44.08 22.28
N HIS A 885 -32.27 43.58 21.04
CA HIS A 885 -32.79 44.25 19.85
C HIS A 885 -34.22 43.80 19.46
N GLY A 886 -34.93 43.06 20.32
CA GLY A 886 -36.30 42.62 20.10
C GLY A 886 -36.46 41.46 19.11
N VAL A 887 -35.36 40.79 18.71
CA VAL A 887 -35.39 39.65 17.79
C VAL A 887 -35.42 38.35 18.58
N GLN A 888 -36.59 37.68 18.56
CA GLN A 888 -36.77 36.45 19.29
C GLN A 888 -36.01 35.28 18.65
N THR A 889 -35.20 34.58 19.46
CA THR A 889 -34.44 33.41 19.01
C THR A 889 -34.61 32.21 19.93
N VAL A 890 -34.30 31.02 19.40
CA VAL A 890 -34.37 29.74 20.11
C VAL A 890 -33.00 29.06 20.09
N PRO A 891 -32.37 28.79 21.26
CA PRO A 891 -31.10 28.08 21.31
C PRO A 891 -31.27 26.58 21.04
N PHE A 892 -30.36 26.00 20.26
CA PHE A 892 -30.41 24.61 19.78
C PHE A 892 -29.02 23.95 19.74
N HIS A 893 -28.47 23.64 20.92
CA HIS A 893 -27.14 23.03 21.05
C HIS A 893 -27.10 21.90 22.08
N GLY A 894 -25.94 21.25 22.20
CA GLY A 894 -25.75 20.01 22.97
C GLY A 894 -25.81 20.17 24.49
N GLU A 895 -25.65 21.39 25.00
CA GLU A 895 -25.73 21.70 26.44
C GLU A 895 -27.19 21.75 26.93
N ILE A 896 -28.16 21.79 26.00
CA ILE A 896 -29.59 21.72 26.30
C ILE A 896 -30.06 20.26 26.12
N PRO A 897 -30.73 19.67 27.12
CA PRO A 897 -31.27 18.31 27.01
C PRO A 897 -32.14 18.11 25.76
N ILE A 898 -32.00 16.95 25.10
CA ILE A 898 -32.65 16.68 23.80
C ILE A 898 -34.16 16.88 23.81
N LYS A 899 -34.85 16.47 24.88
CA LYS A 899 -36.30 16.63 25.03
C LYS A 899 -36.71 18.12 25.06
N ARG A 900 -35.95 18.94 25.79
CA ARG A 900 -36.23 20.37 25.95
C ARG A 900 -35.96 21.13 24.65
N ARG A 901 -34.79 20.94 24.04
CA ARG A 901 -34.46 21.64 22.78
C ARG A 901 -35.43 21.31 21.64
N VAL A 902 -35.92 20.07 21.55
CA VAL A 902 -36.93 19.68 20.55
C VAL A 902 -38.26 20.37 20.83
N ALA A 903 -38.74 20.33 22.07
CA ALA A 903 -39.97 21.01 22.46
C ALA A 903 -39.93 22.53 22.22
N ASP A 904 -38.82 23.18 22.58
CA ASP A 904 -38.64 24.62 22.39
C ASP A 904 -38.58 25.00 20.90
N LYS A 905 -37.86 24.22 20.08
CA LYS A 905 -37.83 24.37 18.62
C LYS A 905 -39.23 24.23 18.01
N ASP A 906 -39.97 23.19 18.37
CA ASP A 906 -41.31 22.93 17.83
C ASP A 906 -42.28 24.05 18.23
N LYS A 907 -42.27 24.46 19.50
CA LYS A 907 -43.19 25.46 20.04
C LYS A 907 -42.89 26.90 19.58
N ARG A 908 -41.62 27.31 19.60
CA ARG A 908 -41.23 28.72 19.44
C ARG A 908 -40.78 29.07 18.02
N PHE A 909 -40.16 28.13 17.31
CA PHE A 909 -39.62 28.37 15.96
C PHE A 909 -40.54 27.82 14.87
N LEU A 910 -40.94 26.55 14.93
CA LEU A 910 -41.83 25.97 13.92
C LEU A 910 -43.29 26.44 14.06
N GLY A 911 -43.82 26.44 15.28
CA GLY A 911 -45.19 26.86 15.58
C GLY A 911 -45.30 28.26 16.21
N GLY A 912 -44.19 28.99 16.33
CA GLY A 912 -44.13 30.29 17.01
C GLY A 912 -43.55 31.40 16.14
N LEU A 913 -43.32 32.57 16.75
CA LEU A 913 -42.88 33.80 16.07
C LEU A 913 -41.37 34.05 16.16
N ALA A 914 -40.58 33.08 16.61
CA ALA A 914 -39.14 33.28 16.72
C ALA A 914 -38.51 33.42 15.32
N THR A 915 -37.77 34.51 15.11
CA THR A 915 -37.05 34.78 13.86
C THR A 915 -35.87 33.82 13.69
N GLY A 916 -35.15 33.47 14.77
CA GLY A 916 -33.90 32.73 14.68
C GLY A 916 -33.87 31.40 15.43
N LEU A 917 -33.30 30.37 14.81
CA LEU A 917 -32.84 29.15 15.49
C LEU A 917 -31.31 29.18 15.60
N MET A 918 -30.79 29.25 16.82
CA MET A 918 -29.35 29.34 17.11
C MET A 918 -28.78 27.94 17.34
N ALA A 919 -28.26 27.32 16.29
CA ALA A 919 -27.93 25.91 16.28
C ALA A 919 -26.43 25.63 16.20
N THR A 920 -25.95 24.64 16.95
CA THR A 920 -24.61 24.11 16.65
C THR A 920 -24.66 23.23 15.41
N LYS A 921 -23.62 23.26 14.57
CA LYS A 921 -23.50 22.37 13.41
C LYS A 921 -23.69 20.89 13.77
N ALA A 922 -23.20 20.47 14.94
CA ALA A 922 -23.36 19.10 15.46
C ALA A 922 -24.82 18.78 15.82
N SER A 923 -25.53 19.70 16.51
CA SER A 923 -26.93 19.49 16.89
C SER A 923 -27.87 19.53 15.68
N GLY A 924 -27.50 20.29 14.64
CA GLY A 924 -28.18 20.31 13.34
C GLY A 924 -28.08 18.99 12.56
N ARG A 925 -27.21 18.04 12.94
CA ARG A 925 -27.10 16.72 12.28
C ARG A 925 -28.24 15.76 12.64
N ALA A 926 -28.99 16.01 13.70
CA ALA A 926 -29.91 15.04 14.29
C ALA A 926 -31.26 14.88 13.55
N GLY A 927 -31.30 15.07 12.23
CA GLY A 927 -32.45 14.63 11.41
C GLY A 927 -33.61 15.63 11.28
N TYR A 928 -33.65 16.71 12.08
CA TYR A 928 -34.84 17.55 12.22
C TYR A 928 -35.32 18.21 10.91
N ASN A 929 -36.63 18.33 10.76
CA ASN A 929 -37.28 18.99 9.64
C ASN A 929 -37.51 20.48 9.96
N LEU A 930 -36.93 21.40 9.18
CA LEU A 930 -36.96 22.85 9.39
C LEU A 930 -37.36 23.62 8.11
N PRO A 931 -38.51 23.30 7.48
CA PRO A 931 -38.87 23.87 6.17
C PRO A 931 -39.16 25.39 6.21
N ASN A 932 -39.49 25.94 7.39
CA ASN A 932 -39.87 27.35 7.55
C ASN A 932 -38.69 28.35 7.45
N ALA A 933 -37.45 27.88 7.48
CA ALA A 933 -36.30 28.78 7.53
C ALA A 933 -35.97 29.39 6.16
N ASP A 934 -36.21 30.67 5.93
CA ASP A 934 -35.89 31.39 4.70
C ASP A 934 -34.38 31.54 4.44
N TYR A 935 -33.61 31.67 5.52
CA TYR A 935 -32.16 31.86 5.50
C TYR A 935 -31.41 30.82 6.33
N ILE A 936 -30.22 30.46 5.88
CA ILE A 936 -29.19 29.80 6.69
C ILE A 936 -27.98 30.72 6.75
N LEU A 937 -27.58 31.09 7.95
CA LEU A 937 -26.39 31.90 8.21
C LEU A 937 -25.30 30.99 8.81
N PHE A 938 -24.22 30.76 8.07
CA PHE A 938 -23.04 30.08 8.61
C PHE A 938 -22.11 31.12 9.25
N TYR A 939 -22.11 31.14 10.58
CA TYR A 939 -21.28 32.03 11.38
C TYR A 939 -19.79 31.75 11.20
N ASP A 940 -19.41 30.47 11.21
CA ASP A 940 -18.06 30.00 10.97
C ASP A 940 -18.09 28.91 9.90
N ARG A 941 -16.98 28.69 9.18
CA ARG A 941 -16.88 27.63 8.16
C ARG A 941 -16.58 26.27 8.76
N SER A 942 -17.05 25.23 8.11
CA SER A 942 -16.72 23.84 8.46
C SER A 942 -15.43 23.42 7.77
N TRP A 943 -14.70 22.47 8.34
CA TRP A 943 -13.60 21.80 7.64
C TRP A 943 -14.07 20.81 6.57
N THR A 944 -15.36 20.48 6.57
CA THR A 944 -15.95 19.42 5.73
C THR A 944 -17.26 19.92 5.10
N TRP A 945 -17.31 19.91 3.76
CA TRP A 945 -18.48 20.22 2.93
C TRP A 945 -19.75 19.50 3.41
N ARG A 946 -19.63 18.21 3.70
CA ARG A 946 -20.76 17.38 4.16
C ARG A 946 -21.50 18.00 5.34
N ILE A 947 -20.81 18.59 6.31
CA ILE A 947 -21.47 19.13 7.52
C ILE A 947 -22.38 20.30 7.15
N GLU A 948 -21.89 21.20 6.30
CA GLU A 948 -22.66 22.34 5.79
C GLU A 948 -23.81 21.84 4.91
N TYR A 949 -23.53 20.91 4.00
CA TYR A 949 -24.54 20.31 3.15
C TYR A 949 -25.68 19.63 3.95
N GLN A 950 -25.34 18.86 4.98
CA GLN A 950 -26.31 18.23 5.88
C GLN A 950 -27.15 19.25 6.66
N ALA A 951 -26.56 20.39 7.02
CA ALA A 951 -27.25 21.47 7.69
C ALA A 951 -28.23 22.17 6.73
N MET A 952 -27.81 22.43 5.49
CA MET A 952 -28.68 22.98 4.43
C MET A 952 -29.89 22.09 4.15
N ARG A 953 -29.70 20.76 4.09
CA ARG A 953 -30.78 19.77 3.90
C ARG A 953 -31.81 19.73 5.03
N ARG A 954 -31.60 20.44 6.14
CA ARG A 954 -32.65 20.62 7.17
C ARG A 954 -33.75 21.57 6.72
N ALA A 955 -33.39 22.59 5.93
CA ALA A 955 -34.31 23.58 5.37
C ALA A 955 -34.68 23.28 3.90
N LEU A 956 -33.77 22.70 3.12
CA LEU A 956 -34.02 22.26 1.73
C LEU A 956 -34.90 21.01 1.71
N ARG A 957 -36.22 21.20 1.62
CA ARG A 957 -37.23 20.14 1.58
C ARG A 957 -38.25 20.42 0.48
N TRP A 958 -38.85 19.36 -0.04
CA TRP A 958 -39.81 19.40 -1.14
C TRP A 958 -41.07 20.24 -0.83
N ASN A 959 -41.43 20.39 0.45
CA ASN A 959 -42.60 21.13 0.88
C ASN A 959 -42.32 22.61 1.20
N ARG A 960 -41.09 23.08 0.97
CA ARG A 960 -40.69 24.47 1.14
C ARG A 960 -41.30 25.33 0.04
N LYS A 961 -41.65 26.58 0.37
CA LYS A 961 -42.00 27.61 -0.61
C LYS A 961 -40.84 28.59 -0.77
N GLY A 962 -40.42 28.84 -2.00
CA GLY A 962 -39.40 29.83 -2.36
C GLY A 962 -37.95 29.39 -2.13
N VAL A 963 -37.04 30.19 -2.70
CA VAL A 963 -35.59 29.91 -2.71
C VAL A 963 -34.99 30.04 -1.30
N LEU A 964 -34.20 29.05 -0.89
CA LEU A 964 -33.38 29.14 0.31
C LEU A 964 -32.14 29.99 0.06
N LYS A 965 -31.89 30.97 0.92
CA LYS A 965 -30.65 31.75 0.88
C LYS A 965 -29.66 31.25 1.93
N VAL A 966 -28.44 30.97 1.51
CA VAL A 966 -27.34 30.51 2.35
C VAL A 966 -26.27 31.58 2.35
N VAL A 967 -25.99 32.16 3.52
CA VAL A 967 -25.02 33.25 3.68
C VAL A 967 -23.84 32.76 4.50
N TYR A 968 -22.63 32.94 3.98
CA TYR A 968 -21.37 32.67 4.67
C TYR A 968 -20.74 33.98 5.11
N PHE A 969 -20.30 34.06 6.36
CA PHE A 969 -19.61 35.25 6.89
C PHE A 969 -18.11 35.00 6.89
N HIS A 970 -17.35 35.77 6.12
CA HIS A 970 -15.90 35.64 6.04
C HIS A 970 -15.22 36.92 6.51
N LEU A 971 -14.14 36.79 7.26
CA LEU A 971 -13.22 37.88 7.52
C LEU A 971 -12.08 37.83 6.48
N PRO A 972 -11.78 38.93 5.76
CA PRO A 972 -10.73 38.97 4.74
C PRO A 972 -9.39 38.48 5.25
N GLY A 973 -8.75 37.59 4.49
CA GLY A 973 -7.43 37.03 4.79
C GLY A 973 -7.37 36.13 6.03
N SER A 974 -8.51 35.79 6.62
CA SER A 974 -8.56 34.94 7.82
C SER A 974 -8.58 33.45 7.50
N ILE A 975 -8.57 32.64 8.55
CA ILE A 975 -8.80 31.19 8.49
C ILE A 975 -10.12 30.80 7.81
N ASP A 976 -11.10 31.71 7.72
CA ASP A 976 -12.38 31.46 7.03
C ASP A 976 -12.16 31.18 5.52
N GLU A 977 -11.27 31.93 4.86
CA GLU A 977 -10.96 31.76 3.42
C GLU A 977 -10.23 30.43 3.15
N TYR A 978 -9.33 30.04 4.05
CA TYR A 978 -8.68 28.72 3.97
C TYR A 978 -9.69 27.59 4.12
N GLN A 979 -10.62 27.71 5.07
CA GLN A 979 -11.71 26.74 5.26
C GLN A 979 -12.63 26.71 4.03
N ASP A 980 -12.90 27.85 3.40
CA ASP A 980 -13.68 27.93 2.17
C ASP A 980 -13.02 27.18 1.02
N GLN A 981 -11.76 27.50 0.69
CA GLN A 981 -10.97 26.78 -0.31
C GLN A 981 -10.98 25.26 -0.04
N MET A 982 -10.73 24.86 1.21
CA MET A 982 -10.75 23.45 1.61
C MET A 982 -12.11 22.80 1.35
N VAL A 983 -13.21 23.46 1.70
CA VAL A 983 -14.56 22.95 1.46
C VAL A 983 -14.89 22.90 -0.03
N ALA A 984 -14.46 23.89 -0.80
CA ALA A 984 -14.66 23.99 -2.24
C ALA A 984 -13.99 22.83 -2.99
N HIS A 985 -12.69 22.58 -2.78
CA HIS A 985 -12.01 21.44 -3.43
C HIS A 985 -12.61 20.08 -3.00
N LYS A 986 -13.02 19.93 -1.73
CA LYS A 986 -13.70 18.70 -1.29
C LYS A 986 -15.03 18.47 -1.99
N ARG A 987 -15.80 19.55 -2.21
CA ARG A 987 -17.06 19.51 -2.96
C ARG A 987 -16.78 19.15 -4.42
N ASP A 988 -15.84 19.84 -5.05
CA ASP A 988 -15.47 19.66 -6.45
C ASP A 988 -15.02 18.22 -6.73
N ALA A 989 -14.06 17.69 -5.96
CA ALA A 989 -13.63 16.30 -6.10
C ALA A 989 -14.75 15.28 -5.87
N THR A 990 -15.70 15.58 -4.97
CA THR A 990 -16.87 14.71 -4.74
C THR A 990 -17.78 14.69 -5.96
N GLN A 991 -18.10 15.87 -6.52
CA GLN A 991 -18.96 16.02 -7.69
C GLN A 991 -18.29 15.44 -8.95
N ALA A 992 -17.00 15.74 -9.15
CA ALA A 992 -16.22 15.19 -10.25
C ALA A 992 -16.16 13.66 -10.23
N GLY A 993 -15.94 13.06 -9.05
CA GLY A 993 -15.85 11.61 -8.92
C GLY A 993 -17.20 10.88 -9.01
N LEU A 994 -18.23 11.36 -8.31
CA LEU A 994 -19.51 10.67 -8.16
C LEU A 994 -20.57 11.11 -9.15
N ASP A 995 -20.72 12.42 -9.35
CA ASP A 995 -21.76 13.02 -10.17
C ASP A 995 -21.29 13.21 -11.62
N TRP A 996 -20.01 12.88 -11.88
CA TRP A 996 -19.31 13.03 -13.14
C TRP A 996 -19.30 14.47 -13.69
N ALA A 997 -19.42 15.44 -12.78
CA ALA A 997 -19.30 16.85 -13.12
C ALA A 997 -17.89 17.18 -13.65
N THR A 998 -17.79 18.17 -14.51
CA THR A 998 -16.49 18.72 -14.92
C THR A 998 -15.83 19.38 -13.70
N PRO A 999 -14.60 18.99 -13.32
CA PRO A 999 -13.89 19.64 -12.22
C PRO A 999 -13.66 21.12 -12.50
N GLU A 1000 -13.93 21.97 -11.53
CA GLU A 1000 -13.71 23.42 -11.64
C GLU A 1000 -12.35 23.85 -11.06
N LEU A 1001 -11.82 23.10 -10.09
CA LEU A 1001 -10.66 23.51 -9.27
C LEU A 1001 -9.43 22.60 -9.47
N GLU A 1002 -9.39 21.82 -10.55
CA GLU A 1002 -8.31 20.86 -10.82
C GLU A 1002 -6.97 21.58 -11.06
N ASP A 1003 -7.01 22.62 -11.90
CA ASP A 1003 -5.85 23.45 -12.28
C ASP A 1003 -5.50 24.53 -11.24
N GLU A 1004 -6.37 24.78 -10.26
CA GLU A 1004 -6.10 25.74 -9.21
C GLU A 1004 -5.07 25.20 -8.21
N THR A 1005 -4.07 26.02 -7.88
CA THR A 1005 -3.05 25.65 -6.89
C THR A 1005 -3.68 25.64 -5.50
N PHE A 1006 -3.60 24.51 -4.80
CA PHE A 1006 -4.11 24.41 -3.44
C PHE A 1006 -3.18 25.19 -2.49
N LEU A 1007 -3.65 26.31 -1.96
CA LEU A 1007 -2.86 27.10 -1.01
C LEU A 1007 -2.89 26.39 0.34
N HIS A 1008 -1.72 25.92 0.78
CA HIS A 1008 -1.59 25.37 2.13
C HIS A 1008 -1.68 26.47 3.19
N MET A 1009 -2.11 26.09 4.40
CA MET A 1009 -2.32 27.03 5.53
C MET A 1009 -1.12 27.97 5.74
N ASP A 1010 0.10 27.45 5.67
CA ASP A 1010 1.32 28.23 5.90
C ASP A 1010 1.46 29.34 4.85
N SER A 1011 1.22 29.03 3.57
CA SER A 1011 1.26 30.00 2.47
C SER A 1011 0.12 31.02 2.55
N LEU A 1012 -1.06 30.63 3.03
CA LEU A 1012 -2.17 31.56 3.22
C LEU A 1012 -1.93 32.50 4.39
N LEU A 1013 -1.34 32.00 5.48
CA LEU A 1013 -0.92 32.83 6.61
C LEU A 1013 0.21 33.79 6.22
N ASP A 1014 1.19 33.33 5.44
CA ASP A 1014 2.27 34.20 4.91
C ASP A 1014 1.69 35.29 3.99
N ARG A 1015 0.81 34.92 3.03
CA ARG A 1015 0.13 35.90 2.15
C ARG A 1015 -0.73 36.89 2.93
N PHE A 1016 -1.44 36.43 3.95
CA PHE A 1016 -2.24 37.32 4.79
C PHE A 1016 -1.39 38.38 5.50
N VAL A 1017 -0.23 37.99 6.02
CA VAL A 1017 0.73 38.93 6.62
C VAL A 1017 1.25 39.92 5.57
N ASP A 1018 1.53 39.45 4.35
CA ASP A 1018 2.01 40.29 3.25
C ASP A 1018 0.92 41.26 2.73
N ASP A 1019 -0.32 40.80 2.58
CA ASP A 1019 -1.47 41.59 2.14
C ASP A 1019 -1.86 42.67 3.16
N LEU A 1020 -1.71 42.38 4.46
CA LEU A 1020 -1.87 43.37 5.52
C LEU A 1020 -0.78 44.45 5.51
N ALA A 1021 0.45 44.10 5.13
CA ALA A 1021 1.53 45.07 4.96
C ALA A 1021 1.23 46.01 3.78
N LEU A 1022 0.74 45.46 2.67
CA LEU A 1022 0.28 46.21 1.49
C LEU A 1022 -0.88 47.15 1.80
N LEU A 1023 -1.89 46.71 2.58
CA LEU A 1023 -3.03 47.51 2.98
C LEU A 1023 -2.67 48.68 3.93
N ALA A 1024 -1.53 48.60 4.61
CA ALA A 1024 -1.03 49.62 5.52
C ALA A 1024 0.01 50.58 4.91
N ALA A 1025 0.42 50.36 3.64
CA ALA A 1025 1.53 51.08 2.98
C ALA A 1025 2.87 51.04 3.77
N GLU A 1026 3.10 49.96 4.52
CA GLU A 1026 4.27 49.75 5.38
C GLU A 1026 4.91 48.39 5.10
N THR A 1027 6.17 48.16 5.49
CA THR A 1027 6.79 46.84 5.33
C THR A 1027 6.22 45.85 6.37
N ALA A 1028 6.20 44.54 6.07
CA ALA A 1028 5.69 43.51 6.99
C ALA A 1028 6.39 43.51 8.37
N GLY A 1029 7.65 43.95 8.42
CA GLY A 1029 8.40 44.13 9.67
C GLY A 1029 7.96 45.36 10.47
N ASP A 1030 7.70 46.48 9.79
CA ASP A 1030 7.30 47.75 10.41
C ASP A 1030 5.86 47.70 10.92
N MET A 1031 4.93 47.07 10.18
CA MET A 1031 3.54 46.91 10.63
C MET A 1031 3.44 46.01 11.88
N ARG A 1032 4.25 44.95 11.95
CA ARG A 1032 4.39 44.10 13.16
C ARG A 1032 4.89 44.89 14.36
N LYS A 1033 5.73 45.89 14.14
CA LYS A 1033 6.26 46.75 15.21
C LYS A 1033 5.23 47.78 15.65
N LEU A 1034 4.56 48.43 14.70
CA LEU A 1034 3.48 49.40 14.93
C LEU A 1034 2.26 48.81 15.67
N LEU A 1035 1.84 47.59 15.33
CA LEU A 1035 0.74 46.90 16.01
C LEU A 1035 1.13 46.35 17.39
N LYS A 1036 2.42 46.07 17.62
CA LYS A 1036 2.97 45.74 18.95
C LYS A 1036 3.12 46.97 19.84
N GLU A 1037 3.33 48.14 19.26
CA GLU A 1037 3.45 49.43 19.99
C GLU A 1037 2.08 50.09 20.25
N ALA A 1038 1.04 49.75 19.47
CA ALA A 1038 -0.33 50.25 19.66
C ALA A 1038 -1.18 49.45 20.68
N ALA A 1039 -0.62 48.36 21.23
CA ALA A 1039 -1.18 47.58 22.34
C ALA A 1039 -0.44 47.96 23.63
#